data_AF-A0AAD4DW67-F1
#
_entry.id   AF-A0AAD4DW67-F1
#
_cell.length_a   1.000
_cell.length_b   1.000
_cell.length_c   1.000
_cell.angle_alpha   90.00
_cell.angle_beta   90.00
_cell.angle_gamma   90.00
#
_symmetry.space_group_name_H-M   'P 1'
#
loop_
_entity.id
_entity.type
_entity.pdbx_description
1 polymer ?
#
loop_
_entity_poly.entity_id
_entity_poly.type
_entity_poly.pdbx_seq_one_letter_code
_entity_poly.pdbx_strand_id
1 'polypeptide(L)'
;MPTPTCPKCGKVFTKDSSVTRHLSQPRTSCHSSIRDIINILEFMDVVPPQQSLDLPQNLDTSSVGMGQGFGVGDDSQFNAQAGDSMDTNLDGDLAGNSPLINEEWYEGAARCYSQDSNTFLDLFDADEHAEYRKENLFYPFASREEWEVTDFLLRSALSMAAINNFLQLSMIKHLQLSFKNAKDLRSQAEMLPKGPSWKCQLIPSLHGTKSPIRLFWRDPVECLESLFSNPLFHDKLDFIPRDAAWNIQDQLPQGTTILGTVLLSDKTNVTMMTDARVTHLLLLGLANICMRTRTKLSSKAFMLVALLPILQYLHPNQRMWGMLEDRLIYECLSIVLQPLMKATKLGIMMSDPVRNIRHCFTPLAAYIVDTPEACMLACVRGKTSPFTLVSYLQFGDNFCHPARTRAITLEQLANVDVDPNNLEAFFAACAEFRLNGVFTPFWKGWRFSDPTIFLTPEALHHWHKQFYDHDMQWCLVVLGAVEFYFRFLILQPITGYRHFANGISKLKQVTGRVHRDIQHYIVGVIAGAAPRRFSPSPDDNVLASIDRSLAIFHYNKNVVMTLGARMGTKRVIDNWHIPKLELMQSITASVTQVSALIQWSADATEHAHISKIKDPVQRTNNNDYDPQICRHLDRAEGDGDWDEEENRAPKDPQTALLEELNHTRTSSVAAAPASSPAAAEIKILRDESGTQFEKMAGNGGDEVGLGAKVSDVTESAVIFFSSAMAVRKVINNFVACCTHLAGGFEKP
;
A
#
# COMPACT_ATOMS: atom_id res chain seq x y z
N MET A 1 5.91 33.06 -25.28
CA MET A 1 6.12 32.75 -23.85
C MET A 1 5.03 33.48 -23.07
N PRO A 2 4.15 32.79 -22.33
CA PRO A 2 3.24 33.45 -21.41
C PRO A 2 4.04 34.26 -20.38
N THR A 3 3.56 35.45 -20.01
CA THR A 3 4.22 36.29 -19.00
C THR A 3 4.24 35.56 -17.65
N PRO A 4 5.40 35.45 -16.96
CA PRO A 4 5.49 34.79 -15.66
C PRO A 4 4.52 35.40 -14.65
N THR A 5 3.59 34.63 -14.12
CA THR A 5 2.62 35.09 -13.11
C THR A 5 2.75 34.29 -11.83
N CYS A 6 2.61 34.96 -10.69
CA CYS A 6 2.50 34.26 -9.40
C CYS A 6 1.24 33.39 -9.40
N PRO A 7 1.35 32.07 -9.19
CA PRO A 7 0.20 31.18 -9.21
C PRO A 7 -0.74 31.39 -8.01
N LYS A 8 -0.27 32.05 -6.94
CA LYS A 8 -1.08 32.33 -5.73
C LYS A 8 -1.88 33.64 -5.80
N CYS A 9 -1.29 34.73 -6.31
CA CYS A 9 -1.92 36.05 -6.31
C CYS A 9 -2.16 36.64 -7.71
N GLY A 10 -1.78 35.94 -8.78
CA GLY A 10 -1.95 36.39 -10.16
C GLY A 10 -1.02 37.55 -10.57
N LYS A 11 -0.11 38.00 -9.70
CA LYS A 11 0.80 39.12 -10.01
C LYS A 11 1.73 38.76 -11.17
N VAL A 12 1.83 39.64 -12.16
CA VAL A 12 2.67 39.45 -13.35
C VAL A 12 4.11 39.90 -13.06
N PHE A 13 5.09 39.14 -13.55
CA PHE A 13 6.52 39.37 -13.41
C PHE A 13 7.21 39.34 -14.77
N THR A 14 8.37 39.99 -14.84
CA THR A 14 9.16 40.07 -16.08
C THR A 14 10.07 38.86 -16.30
N LYS A 15 10.37 38.09 -15.24
CA LYS A 15 11.23 36.88 -15.26
C LYS A 15 10.71 35.84 -14.27
N ASP A 16 10.87 34.55 -14.57
CA ASP A 16 10.47 33.46 -13.66
C ASP A 16 11.19 33.53 -12.31
N SER A 17 12.47 33.89 -12.30
CA SER A 17 13.23 34.12 -11.05
C SER A 17 12.62 35.19 -10.14
N SER A 18 11.86 36.14 -10.71
CA SER A 18 11.14 37.14 -9.92
C SER A 18 9.85 36.59 -9.32
N VAL A 19 9.21 35.60 -9.96
CA VAL A 19 8.11 34.82 -9.39
C VAL A 19 8.64 33.99 -8.22
N THR A 20 9.75 33.29 -8.40
CA THR A 20 10.40 32.51 -7.33
C THR A 20 10.78 33.40 -6.15
N ARG A 21 11.44 34.54 -6.39
CA ARG A 21 11.76 35.50 -5.34
C ARG A 21 10.52 36.06 -4.64
N HIS A 22 9.43 36.25 -5.38
CA HIS A 22 8.16 36.68 -4.78
C HIS A 22 7.55 35.57 -3.90
N LEU A 23 7.60 34.32 -4.34
CA LEU A 23 7.13 33.16 -3.58
C LEU A 23 8.06 32.80 -2.40
N SER A 24 9.34 33.17 -2.44
CA SER A 24 10.34 32.88 -1.40
C SER A 24 10.56 34.04 -0.40
N GLN A 25 9.88 35.18 -0.55
CA GLN A 25 10.03 36.34 0.34
C GLN A 25 9.13 36.25 1.58
N PRO A 26 9.69 36.18 2.82
CA PRO A 26 8.94 35.98 4.08
C PRO A 26 7.81 36.98 4.35
N ARG A 27 7.85 38.15 3.71
CA ARG A 27 6.90 39.26 3.91
C ARG A 27 5.79 39.33 2.87
N THR A 28 5.73 38.41 1.91
CA THR A 28 4.62 38.36 0.96
C THR A 28 3.56 37.39 1.45
N SER A 29 2.28 37.69 1.25
CA SER A 29 1.18 36.74 1.50
C SER A 29 1.26 35.48 0.61
N CYS A 30 2.16 35.47 -0.37
CA CYS A 30 2.40 34.38 -1.29
C CYS A 30 3.53 33.45 -0.83
N HIS A 31 4.44 33.93 0.02
CA HIS A 31 5.35 33.09 0.77
C HIS A 31 4.56 32.44 1.89
N SER A 32 4.53 31.12 1.84
CA SER A 32 3.83 30.36 2.86
C SER A 32 4.62 29.10 3.11
N SER A 33 5.41 29.10 4.18
CA SER A 33 5.59 27.85 4.91
C SER A 33 4.21 27.43 5.39
N ILE A 34 3.87 26.15 5.30
CA ILE A 34 2.58 25.64 5.78
C ILE A 34 2.38 25.99 7.27
N ARG A 35 3.46 26.14 8.05
CA ARG A 35 3.43 26.64 9.44
C ARG A 35 2.82 28.04 9.56
N ASP A 36 3.14 28.97 8.66
CA ASP A 36 2.63 30.34 8.73
C ASP A 36 1.14 30.42 8.38
N ILE A 37 0.66 29.56 7.46
CA ILE A 37 -0.76 29.46 7.12
C ILE A 37 -1.56 28.78 8.25
N ILE A 38 -0.99 27.76 8.90
CA ILE A 38 -1.63 27.11 10.06
C ILE A 38 -1.92 28.15 11.15
N ASN A 39 -0.93 28.95 11.51
CA ASN A 39 -1.06 29.96 12.56
C ASN A 39 -2.05 31.08 12.19
N ILE A 40 -2.12 31.50 10.92
CA ILE A 40 -3.04 32.57 10.47
C ILE A 40 -4.49 32.09 10.49
N LEU A 41 -4.77 30.86 10.07
CA LEU A 41 -6.14 30.33 10.04
C LEU A 41 -6.69 30.04 11.44
N GLU A 42 -5.86 29.55 12.37
CA GLU A 42 -6.24 29.41 13.78
C GLU A 42 -6.61 30.75 14.44
N PHE A 43 -6.03 31.86 13.96
CA PHE A 43 -6.34 33.20 14.46
C PHE A 43 -7.69 33.74 13.97
N MET A 44 -8.20 33.23 12.84
CA MET A 44 -9.45 33.70 12.23
C MET A 44 -10.70 32.98 12.76
N ASP A 45 -10.56 31.79 13.35
CA ASP A 45 -11.67 30.97 13.89
C ASP A 45 -12.12 31.35 15.33
N VAL A 46 -11.58 32.44 15.91
CA VAL A 46 -11.86 32.86 17.31
C VAL A 46 -13.04 33.85 17.46
N VAL A 47 -13.85 34.07 16.42
CA VAL A 47 -15.01 35.00 16.52
C VAL A 47 -16.34 34.22 16.59
N PRO A 48 -17.06 34.20 17.74
CA PRO A 48 -18.33 33.51 17.86
C PRO A 48 -19.50 34.35 17.30
N PRO A 49 -20.48 33.76 16.59
CA PRO A 49 -21.74 34.43 16.30
C PRO A 49 -22.67 34.44 17.53
N GLN A 50 -23.31 35.58 17.75
CA GLN A 50 -24.22 35.88 18.86
C GLN A 50 -25.55 35.08 18.80
N GLN A 51 -26.13 34.90 19.99
CA GLN A 51 -27.34 34.14 20.32
C GLN A 51 -28.68 34.76 19.87
N SER A 52 -29.65 33.83 19.79
CA SER A 52 -31.09 33.92 20.16
C SER A 52 -32.13 34.17 19.06
N LEU A 53 -33.10 33.24 18.95
CA LEU A 53 -34.46 33.39 19.52
C LEU A 53 -35.30 32.11 19.28
N ASP A 54 -35.82 31.55 20.37
CA ASP A 54 -36.69 30.36 20.48
C ASP A 54 -38.13 30.57 19.96
N LEU A 55 -38.84 29.48 19.60
CA LEU A 55 -40.22 29.09 20.06
C LEU A 55 -40.65 27.71 19.46
N PRO A 56 -41.71 27.01 19.93
CA PRO A 56 -41.58 25.63 20.47
C PRO A 56 -42.51 24.54 19.87
N GLN A 57 -42.05 23.29 20.07
CA GLN A 57 -42.72 22.05 20.50
C GLN A 57 -43.88 21.34 19.74
N ASN A 58 -43.71 20.00 19.73
CA ASN A 58 -44.66 18.88 19.85
C ASN A 58 -45.14 18.13 18.57
N LEU A 59 -44.79 16.85 18.47
CA LEU A 59 -45.74 15.71 18.60
C LEU A 59 -45.07 14.33 18.44
N ASP A 60 -45.13 13.57 19.53
CA ASP A 60 -45.38 12.12 19.72
C ASP A 60 -44.87 11.04 18.74
N THR A 61 -43.93 10.28 19.32
CA THR A 61 -43.68 8.84 19.34
C THR A 61 -44.72 7.86 18.75
N SER A 62 -44.21 6.92 17.95
CA SER A 62 -44.71 5.53 17.96
C SER A 62 -43.57 4.53 17.72
N SER A 63 -43.39 3.65 18.70
CA SER A 63 -42.37 2.62 18.87
C SER A 63 -42.59 1.38 17.99
N VAL A 64 -41.54 0.82 17.38
CA VAL A 64 -41.48 -0.59 16.99
C VAL A 64 -40.07 -1.18 17.16
N GLY A 65 -39.95 -2.11 18.11
CA GLY A 65 -39.50 -3.48 17.83
C GLY A 65 -38.01 -3.75 17.59
N MET A 66 -37.34 -4.12 18.68
CA MET A 66 -36.03 -4.76 18.79
C MET A 66 -35.70 -5.83 17.71
N GLY A 67 -34.45 -5.81 17.23
CA GLY A 67 -33.80 -6.89 16.51
C GLY A 67 -32.49 -7.28 17.19
N GLN A 68 -32.44 -8.51 17.69
CA GLN A 68 -31.33 -9.11 18.45
C GLN A 68 -30.07 -9.32 17.59
N GLY A 69 -28.92 -9.09 18.22
CA GLY A 69 -27.61 -9.34 17.64
C GLY A 69 -27.33 -10.82 17.45
N PHE A 70 -26.84 -11.17 16.27
CA PHE A 70 -26.20 -12.45 16.00
C PHE A 70 -24.73 -12.19 15.67
N GLY A 71 -23.85 -12.83 16.45
CA GLY A 71 -22.41 -12.71 16.38
C GLY A 71 -21.88 -13.00 14.98
N VAL A 72 -20.99 -12.11 14.53
CA VAL A 72 -20.07 -12.38 13.44
C VAL A 72 -19.11 -13.45 13.95
N GLY A 73 -19.04 -14.56 13.21
CA GLY A 73 -18.11 -15.63 13.48
C GLY A 73 -16.68 -15.13 13.32
N ASP A 74 -15.93 -15.25 14.41
CA ASP A 74 -14.50 -15.53 14.53
C ASP A 74 -13.68 -15.48 13.22
N ASP A 75 -13.33 -14.26 12.78
CA ASP A 75 -12.22 -14.04 11.86
C ASP A 75 -10.93 -14.02 12.68
N SER A 76 -10.37 -15.21 12.81
CA SER A 76 -9.21 -15.46 13.63
C SER A 76 -7.95 -14.86 12.98
N GLN A 77 -7.44 -13.79 13.57
CA GLN A 77 -6.15 -13.15 13.25
C GLN A 77 -5.00 -14.14 13.45
N PHE A 78 -4.28 -14.54 12.40
CA PHE A 78 -3.14 -15.44 12.52
C PHE A 78 -1.95 -15.09 11.60
N ASN A 79 -1.03 -14.31 12.19
CA ASN A 79 0.42 -14.47 12.34
C ASN A 79 1.30 -15.09 11.24
N ALA A 80 2.44 -14.42 10.98
CA ALA A 80 3.50 -14.85 10.07
C ALA A 80 4.87 -14.95 10.80
N GLN A 81 5.57 -16.07 10.63
CA GLN A 81 7.03 -16.15 10.57
C GLN A 81 7.50 -17.52 10.04
N ALA A 82 8.26 -17.50 8.95
CA ALA A 82 9.38 -18.39 8.66
C ALA A 82 10.27 -17.64 7.65
N GLY A 83 11.48 -17.28 8.09
CA GLY A 83 12.46 -16.62 7.24
C GLY A 83 13.01 -17.60 6.20
N ASP A 84 13.07 -17.14 4.96
CA ASP A 84 14.18 -17.40 4.05
C ASP A 84 14.19 -16.26 3.03
N SER A 85 15.23 -15.42 3.11
CA SER A 85 15.52 -14.36 2.17
C SER A 85 16.10 -14.99 0.90
N MET A 86 15.43 -14.82 -0.23
CA MET A 86 16.12 -14.86 -1.52
C MET A 86 15.35 -14.03 -2.55
N ASP A 87 16.10 -13.19 -3.25
CA ASP A 87 15.64 -12.20 -4.22
C ASP A 87 14.67 -12.76 -5.25
N THR A 88 13.65 -11.96 -5.57
CA THR A 88 12.72 -12.25 -6.67
C THR A 88 13.35 -11.80 -7.99
N ASN A 89 14.11 -12.69 -8.62
CA ASN A 89 14.46 -12.55 -10.03
C ASN A 89 13.20 -12.79 -10.87
N LEU A 90 12.61 -11.69 -11.37
CA LEU A 90 11.67 -11.70 -12.48
C LEU A 90 12.45 -11.52 -13.78
N ASP A 91 13.24 -12.52 -14.16
CA ASP A 91 13.82 -12.62 -15.50
C ASP A 91 13.14 -13.79 -16.21
N GLY A 92 12.23 -13.43 -17.12
CA GLY A 92 11.60 -14.35 -18.05
C GLY A 92 11.50 -13.65 -19.40
N ASP A 93 12.52 -13.86 -20.23
CA ASP A 93 12.59 -13.38 -21.61
C ASP A 93 11.38 -13.88 -22.42
N LEU A 94 10.56 -12.94 -22.87
CA LEU A 94 9.63 -13.14 -23.98
C LEU A 94 9.78 -11.97 -24.95
N ALA A 95 10.79 -12.08 -25.82
CA ALA A 95 10.94 -11.22 -26.98
C ALA A 95 9.73 -11.42 -27.91
N GLY A 96 8.85 -10.43 -27.92
CA GLY A 96 7.74 -10.31 -28.87
C GLY A 96 7.56 -8.84 -29.21
N ASN A 97 7.94 -8.45 -30.43
CA ASN A 97 7.77 -7.10 -30.96
C ASN A 97 6.33 -6.58 -30.76
N SER A 98 6.14 -5.67 -29.81
CA SER A 98 4.89 -4.91 -29.65
C SER A 98 5.00 -3.57 -30.40
N PRO A 99 3.94 -3.10 -31.09
CA PRO A 99 3.98 -1.83 -31.80
C PRO A 99 4.05 -0.66 -30.81
N LEU A 100 4.93 0.31 -31.10
CA LEU A 100 5.07 1.59 -30.38
C LEU A 100 3.69 2.25 -30.16
N ILE A 101 3.23 2.26 -28.91
CA ILE A 101 2.06 3.05 -28.50
C ILE A 101 2.56 4.49 -28.33
N ASN A 102 1.98 5.43 -29.09
CA ASN A 102 2.17 6.87 -28.88
C ASN A 102 1.68 7.22 -27.47
N GLU A 103 2.59 7.45 -26.53
CA GLU A 103 2.23 7.95 -25.20
C GLU A 103 1.81 9.41 -25.30
N GLU A 104 0.53 9.69 -25.05
CA GLU A 104 0.03 11.06 -24.87
C GLU A 104 0.46 11.58 -23.49
N TRP A 105 1.04 12.78 -23.46
CA TRP A 105 1.50 13.43 -22.22
C TRP A 105 0.64 14.66 -21.92
N TYR A 106 0.36 14.91 -20.64
CA TYR A 106 -0.34 16.13 -20.24
C TYR A 106 0.55 17.36 -20.45
N GLU A 107 0.23 18.18 -21.46
CA GLU A 107 1.02 19.35 -21.82
C GLU A 107 0.95 20.44 -20.74
N GLY A 108 2.11 20.97 -20.34
CA GLY A 108 2.19 22.08 -19.39
C GLY A 108 2.00 21.69 -17.92
N ALA A 109 2.03 20.41 -17.57
CA ALA A 109 2.20 19.98 -16.17
C ALA A 109 3.67 20.08 -15.72
N ALA A 110 3.87 20.03 -14.40
CA ALA A 110 5.17 19.84 -13.75
C ALA A 110 6.27 20.85 -14.19
N ARG A 111 5.93 22.14 -14.26
CA ARG A 111 6.88 23.20 -14.61
C ARG A 111 7.92 23.38 -13.51
N CYS A 112 9.18 23.50 -13.91
CA CYS A 112 10.27 23.96 -13.06
C CYS A 112 10.22 25.50 -12.96
N TYR A 113 10.16 26.04 -11.74
CA TYR A 113 10.13 27.48 -11.48
C TYR A 113 11.54 28.07 -11.24
N SER A 114 12.47 27.26 -10.72
CA SER A 114 13.89 27.62 -10.54
C SER A 114 14.75 26.37 -10.27
N GLN A 115 16.06 26.49 -10.45
CA GLN A 115 17.08 25.45 -10.19
C GLN A 115 18.00 25.80 -9.00
N ASP A 116 17.52 26.61 -8.06
CA ASP A 116 18.34 27.22 -7.00
C ASP A 116 17.95 26.74 -5.59
N SER A 117 17.32 25.57 -5.45
CA SER A 117 17.01 25.05 -4.12
C SER A 117 18.10 24.18 -3.54
N ASN A 118 18.12 24.18 -2.21
CA ASN A 118 18.91 23.24 -1.45
C ASN A 118 18.11 21.93 -1.38
N THR A 119 18.70 20.85 -1.88
CA THR A 119 18.30 19.47 -1.52
C THR A 119 18.62 19.21 -0.06
N PHE A 120 18.17 18.07 0.47
CA PHE A 120 18.65 17.58 1.75
C PHE A 120 20.19 17.54 1.80
N LEU A 121 20.85 17.06 0.74
CA LEU A 121 22.30 17.04 0.65
C LEU A 121 22.91 18.45 0.66
N ASP A 122 22.29 19.44 0.02
CA ASP A 122 22.76 20.82 0.11
C ASP A 122 22.58 21.42 1.52
N LEU A 123 21.56 20.99 2.27
CA LEU A 123 21.38 21.37 3.67
C LEU A 123 22.41 20.67 4.58
N PHE A 124 22.72 19.41 4.27
CA PHE A 124 23.79 18.65 4.90
C PHE A 124 25.15 19.32 4.68
N ASP A 125 25.45 19.74 3.45
CA ASP A 125 26.68 20.46 3.08
C ASP A 125 26.71 21.92 3.58
N ALA A 126 25.64 22.40 4.21
CA ALA A 126 25.52 23.75 4.74
C ALA A 126 25.27 23.81 6.25
N ASP A 127 25.27 22.68 6.95
CA ASP A 127 25.04 22.65 8.40
C ASP A 127 26.26 23.15 9.20
N GLU A 128 26.11 23.21 10.52
CA GLU A 128 27.16 23.69 11.44
C GLU A 128 28.44 22.83 11.43
N HIS A 129 28.36 21.63 10.85
CA HIS A 129 29.46 20.67 10.75
C HIS A 129 30.04 20.55 9.34
N ALA A 130 29.48 21.24 8.35
CA ALA A 130 29.89 21.19 6.95
C ALA A 130 31.40 21.46 6.73
N GLU A 131 31.99 22.43 7.43
CA GLU A 131 33.42 22.74 7.32
C GLU A 131 34.30 21.57 7.78
N TYR A 132 33.90 20.85 8.84
CA TYR A 132 34.62 19.65 9.28
C TYR A 132 34.48 18.50 8.29
N ARG A 133 33.35 18.42 7.57
CA ARG A 133 33.09 17.39 6.57
C ARG A 133 33.86 17.53 5.27
N LYS A 134 34.40 18.71 4.98
CA LYS A 134 35.34 18.91 3.86
C LYS A 134 36.64 18.15 4.03
N GLU A 135 37.12 18.01 5.27
CA GLU A 135 38.35 17.28 5.59
C GLU A 135 38.08 15.82 5.97
N ASN A 136 36.96 15.57 6.65
CA ASN A 136 36.53 14.25 7.05
C ASN A 136 35.04 14.08 6.83
N LEU A 137 34.68 13.41 5.73
CA LEU A 137 33.30 13.18 5.34
C LEU A 137 32.47 12.67 6.54
N PHE A 138 32.99 11.75 7.35
CA PHE A 138 32.27 11.05 8.42
C PHE A 138 32.17 11.83 9.75
N TYR A 139 32.49 13.12 9.80
CA TYR A 139 32.29 13.92 11.02
C TYR A 139 30.81 13.84 11.48
N PRO A 140 30.51 13.63 12.78
CA PRO A 140 31.34 13.82 13.98
C PRO A 140 32.30 12.69 14.36
N PHE A 141 32.34 11.61 13.60
CA PHE A 141 33.27 10.50 13.82
C PHE A 141 34.64 10.82 13.21
N ALA A 142 35.72 10.27 13.73
CA ALA A 142 37.08 10.63 13.31
C ALA A 142 37.48 10.03 11.95
N SER A 143 36.81 8.96 11.50
CA SER A 143 37.08 8.32 10.22
C SER A 143 35.93 7.41 9.75
N ARG A 144 36.05 6.91 8.52
CA ARG A 144 35.16 5.87 7.97
C ARG A 144 35.13 4.61 8.83
N GLU A 145 36.29 4.14 9.28
CA GLU A 145 36.39 2.91 10.07
C GLU A 145 35.72 3.08 11.44
N GLU A 146 35.81 4.27 12.05
CA GLU A 146 35.05 4.60 13.26
C GLU A 146 33.55 4.64 12.98
N TRP A 147 33.14 5.17 11.83
CA TRP A 147 31.74 5.15 11.40
C TRP A 147 31.21 3.73 11.24
N GLU A 148 31.96 2.81 10.61
CA GLU A 148 31.53 1.41 10.44
C GLU A 148 31.30 0.71 11.80
N VAL A 149 32.18 0.95 12.79
CA VAL A 149 31.97 0.46 14.16
C VAL A 149 30.76 1.10 14.80
N THR A 150 30.57 2.41 14.60
CA THR A 150 29.45 3.17 15.14
C THR A 150 28.13 2.69 14.58
N ASP A 151 28.01 2.58 13.26
CA ASP A 151 26.82 2.09 12.55
C ASP A 151 26.47 0.68 13.04
N PHE A 152 27.45 -0.22 13.13
CA PHE A 152 27.23 -1.55 13.68
C PHE A 152 26.68 -1.50 15.12
N LEU A 153 27.28 -0.69 16.00
CA LEU A 153 26.84 -0.59 17.40
C LEU A 153 25.45 0.04 17.53
N LEU A 154 25.14 1.09 16.77
CA LEU A 154 23.82 1.74 16.73
C LEU A 154 22.74 0.81 16.16
N ARG A 155 23.09 0.02 15.15
CA ARG A 155 22.19 -0.94 14.52
C ARG A 155 22.11 -2.28 15.27
N SER A 156 23.02 -2.57 16.19
CA SER A 156 22.96 -3.77 17.03
C SER A 156 21.83 -3.72 18.06
N ALA A 157 21.37 -4.88 18.52
CA ALA A 157 20.42 -5.01 19.63
C ALA A 157 21.12 -4.95 21.02
N LEU A 158 22.35 -4.41 21.09
CA LEU A 158 23.11 -4.36 22.33
C LEU A 158 22.55 -3.31 23.28
N SER A 159 22.44 -3.67 24.56
CA SER A 159 22.10 -2.70 25.62
C SER A 159 23.22 -1.66 25.78
N MET A 160 22.90 -0.49 26.34
CA MET A 160 23.94 0.52 26.64
C MET A 160 25.06 -0.06 27.53
N ALA A 161 24.71 -0.97 28.44
CA ALA A 161 25.69 -1.65 29.28
C ALA A 161 26.58 -2.60 28.47
N ALA A 162 26.00 -3.35 27.53
CA ALA A 162 26.77 -4.23 26.64
C ALA A 162 27.71 -3.42 25.72
N ILE A 163 27.25 -2.29 25.17
CA ILE A 163 28.08 -1.36 24.40
C ILE A 163 29.21 -0.82 25.29
N ASN A 164 28.92 -0.39 26.52
CA ASN A 164 29.96 0.05 27.45
C ASN A 164 31.01 -1.05 27.73
N ASN A 165 30.58 -2.29 27.90
CA ASN A 165 31.48 -3.43 28.10
C ASN A 165 32.33 -3.70 26.85
N PHE A 166 31.74 -3.60 25.65
CA PHE A 166 32.47 -3.71 24.38
C PHE A 166 33.54 -2.64 24.26
N LEU A 167 33.21 -1.37 24.56
CA LEU A 167 34.15 -0.25 24.52
C LEU A 167 35.25 -0.35 25.59
N GLN A 168 35.08 -1.21 26.60
CA GLN A 168 36.09 -1.46 27.63
C GLN A 168 37.10 -2.54 27.27
N LEU A 169 36.86 -3.33 26.21
CA LEU A 169 37.78 -4.37 25.75
C LEU A 169 39.15 -3.75 25.41
N SER A 170 40.23 -4.42 25.81
CA SER A 170 41.61 -3.91 25.63
C SER A 170 41.90 -3.56 24.16
N MET A 171 41.54 -4.46 23.24
CA MET A 171 41.68 -4.25 21.80
C MET A 171 40.93 -2.99 21.32
N ILE A 172 39.70 -2.77 21.78
CA ILE A 172 38.87 -1.64 21.35
C ILE A 172 39.41 -0.31 21.91
N LYS A 173 39.94 -0.31 23.13
CA LYS A 173 40.60 0.88 23.71
C LYS A 173 41.80 1.37 22.89
N HIS A 174 42.48 0.47 22.16
CA HIS A 174 43.59 0.84 21.29
C HIS A 174 43.14 1.56 20.01
N LEU A 175 41.87 1.45 19.60
CA LEU A 175 41.33 2.12 18.41
C LEU A 175 41.13 3.63 18.61
N GLN A 176 41.27 4.14 19.84
CA GLN A 176 41.15 5.56 20.18
C GLN A 176 39.86 6.23 19.67
N LEU A 177 38.74 5.51 19.70
CA LEU A 177 37.42 6.03 19.32
C LEU A 177 37.11 7.37 20.00
N SER A 178 36.45 8.25 19.26
CA SER A 178 36.05 9.60 19.66
C SER A 178 35.02 9.62 20.80
N PHE A 179 34.30 8.51 21.00
CA PHE A 179 33.37 8.27 22.10
C PHE A 179 33.93 7.26 23.13
N LYS A 180 33.62 7.45 24.42
CA LYS A 180 34.12 6.57 25.50
C LYS A 180 33.07 5.62 26.06
N ASN A 181 31.79 5.89 25.82
CA ASN A 181 30.69 5.08 26.31
C ASN A 181 29.48 5.19 25.36
N ALA A 182 28.46 4.37 25.59
CA ALA A 182 27.26 4.30 24.78
C ALA A 182 26.44 5.60 24.78
N LYS A 183 26.54 6.42 25.83
CA LYS A 183 25.88 7.73 25.89
C LYS A 183 26.59 8.72 24.99
N ASP A 184 27.92 8.75 25.02
CA ASP A 184 28.73 9.60 24.13
C ASP A 184 28.49 9.23 22.66
N LEU A 185 28.50 7.93 22.34
CA LEU A 185 28.18 7.40 21.01
C LEU A 185 26.82 7.92 20.51
N ARG A 186 25.77 7.80 21.34
CA ARG A 186 24.43 8.29 20.98
C ARG A 186 24.38 9.80 20.85
N SER A 187 25.08 10.53 21.72
CA SER A 187 25.15 11.99 21.64
C SER A 187 25.83 12.45 20.36
N GLN A 188 26.81 11.70 19.86
CA GLN A 188 27.44 11.97 18.57
C GLN A 188 26.53 11.64 17.39
N ALA A 189 25.86 10.48 17.42
CA ALA A 189 24.87 10.14 16.40
C ALA A 189 23.73 11.18 16.33
N GLU A 190 23.35 11.78 17.46
CA GLU A 190 22.32 12.84 17.52
C GLU A 190 22.79 14.20 16.94
N MET A 191 24.07 14.36 16.60
CA MET A 191 24.61 15.49 15.83
C MET A 191 24.48 15.29 14.31
N LEU A 192 24.11 14.08 13.85
CA LEU A 192 23.83 13.85 12.45
C LEU A 192 22.59 14.64 11.99
N PRO A 193 22.53 15.05 10.71
CA PRO A 193 21.36 15.71 10.15
C PRO A 193 20.10 14.89 10.38
N LYS A 194 19.05 15.59 10.80
CA LYS A 194 17.82 14.96 11.25
C LYS A 194 16.80 14.97 10.14
N GLY A 195 16.15 13.83 9.94
CA GLY A 195 14.93 13.75 9.15
C GLY A 195 13.74 14.45 9.84
N PRO A 196 12.53 14.26 9.28
CA PRO A 196 11.29 14.77 9.86
C PRO A 196 11.12 14.34 11.32
N SER A 197 10.97 15.32 12.21
CA SER A 197 11.02 15.07 13.66
C SER A 197 9.70 14.56 14.24
N TRP A 198 9.77 13.65 15.22
CA TRP A 198 8.59 13.22 15.98
C TRP A 198 8.06 14.30 16.92
N LYS A 199 6.74 14.42 16.93
CA LYS A 199 5.93 15.23 17.83
C LYS A 199 5.08 14.28 18.69
N CYS A 200 4.78 14.71 19.91
CA CYS A 200 3.85 14.02 20.80
C CYS A 200 2.78 15.01 21.25
N GLN A 201 1.51 14.65 21.07
CA GLN A 201 0.38 15.46 21.48
C GLN A 201 -0.57 14.64 22.37
N LEU A 202 -1.06 15.25 23.45
CA LEU A 202 -2.17 14.72 24.22
C LEU A 202 -3.49 15.14 23.57
N ILE A 203 -4.35 14.17 23.26
CA ILE A 203 -5.69 14.43 22.73
C ILE A 203 -6.68 14.44 23.91
N PRO A 204 -7.43 15.53 24.13
CA PRO A 204 -8.47 15.57 25.14
C PRO A 204 -9.56 14.54 24.80
N SER A 205 -9.93 13.71 25.77
CA SER A 205 -11.04 12.77 25.59
C SER A 205 -12.31 13.30 26.24
N LEU A 206 -13.41 13.34 25.48
CA LEU A 206 -14.75 13.60 26.02
C LEU A 206 -15.30 12.40 26.81
N HIS A 207 -14.66 11.22 26.69
CA HIS A 207 -15.08 9.98 27.33
C HIS A 207 -13.94 9.37 28.16
N GLY A 208 -14.26 8.68 29.25
CA GLY A 208 -13.23 8.06 30.09
C GLY A 208 -12.43 6.98 29.34
N THR A 209 -11.10 7.05 29.41
CA THR A 209 -10.16 6.04 28.89
C THR A 209 -9.27 5.55 30.03
N LYS A 210 -8.73 4.33 29.92
CA LYS A 210 -7.81 3.79 30.95
C LYS A 210 -6.48 4.53 31.03
N SER A 211 -6.04 5.13 29.93
CA SER A 211 -4.78 5.86 29.80
C SER A 211 -4.99 7.15 29.00
N PRO A 212 -4.13 8.17 29.21
CA PRO A 212 -4.15 9.37 28.38
C PRO A 212 -3.96 9.04 26.90
N ILE A 213 -4.69 9.73 26.03
CA ILE A 213 -4.56 9.59 24.57
C ILE A 213 -3.28 10.32 24.13
N ARG A 214 -2.23 9.56 23.81
CA ARG A 214 -0.96 10.09 23.31
C ARG A 214 -0.85 9.77 21.82
N LEU A 215 -0.78 10.80 20.98
CA LEU A 215 -0.53 10.67 19.55
C LEU A 215 0.91 11.05 19.25
N PHE A 216 1.68 10.09 18.72
CA PHE A 216 3.03 10.34 18.19
C PHE A 216 2.95 10.47 16.67
N TRP A 217 3.47 11.57 16.13
CA TRP A 217 3.36 11.84 14.70
C TRP A 217 4.47 12.76 14.19
N ARG A 218 4.71 12.74 12.88
CA ARG A 218 5.65 13.60 12.16
C ARG A 218 4.90 14.51 11.21
N ASP A 219 5.49 15.65 10.86
CA ASP A 219 4.89 16.51 9.85
C ASP A 219 4.83 15.77 8.50
N PRO A 220 3.64 15.43 7.99
CA PRO A 220 3.54 14.62 6.78
C PRO A 220 4.06 15.36 5.54
N VAL A 221 4.13 16.69 5.56
CA VAL A 221 4.71 17.46 4.46
C VAL A 221 6.22 17.29 4.44
N GLU A 222 6.88 17.34 5.60
CA GLU A 222 8.32 17.08 5.72
C GLU A 222 8.63 15.63 5.32
N CYS A 223 7.79 14.66 5.72
CA CYS A 223 7.92 13.27 5.29
C CYS A 223 7.79 13.11 3.77
N LEU A 224 6.81 13.78 3.16
CA LEU A 224 6.58 13.72 1.72
C LEU A 224 7.69 14.43 0.94
N GLU A 225 8.18 15.57 1.43
CA GLU A 225 9.30 16.31 0.85
C GLU A 225 10.62 15.53 0.96
N SER A 226 10.85 14.84 2.08
CA SER A 226 12.02 13.95 2.25
C SER A 226 12.01 12.81 1.22
N LEU A 227 10.86 12.17 0.97
CA LEU A 227 10.73 11.18 -0.10
C LEU A 227 10.88 11.81 -1.49
N PHE A 228 10.29 12.98 -1.70
CA PHE A 228 10.29 13.65 -3.00
C PHE A 228 11.67 14.16 -3.41
N SER A 229 12.47 14.64 -2.46
CA SER A 229 13.81 15.19 -2.69
C SER A 229 14.92 14.15 -2.61
N ASN A 230 14.61 12.88 -2.33
CA ASN A 230 15.61 11.82 -2.18
C ASN A 230 16.34 11.56 -3.53
N PRO A 231 17.68 11.74 -3.58
CA PRO A 231 18.49 11.54 -4.80
C PRO A 231 18.39 10.13 -5.40
N LEU A 232 18.16 9.10 -4.58
CA LEU A 232 17.99 7.71 -5.03
C LEU A 232 16.76 7.52 -5.93
N PHE A 233 15.84 8.50 -5.96
CA PHE A 233 14.65 8.49 -6.81
C PHE A 233 14.74 9.44 -8.02
N HIS A 234 15.87 10.08 -8.30
CA HIS A 234 15.97 11.09 -9.37
C HIS A 234 15.51 10.61 -10.76
N ASP A 235 15.74 9.34 -11.08
CA ASP A 235 15.36 8.67 -12.34
C ASP A 235 14.13 7.76 -12.19
N LYS A 236 13.48 7.78 -11.03
CA LYS A 236 12.38 6.88 -10.64
C LYS A 236 11.12 7.66 -10.24
N LEU A 237 11.02 8.94 -10.61
CA LEU A 237 9.86 9.78 -10.35
C LEU A 237 9.16 10.14 -11.67
N ASP A 238 7.86 9.89 -11.72
CA ASP A 238 6.97 10.37 -12.78
C ASP A 238 6.29 11.67 -12.34
N PHE A 239 6.64 12.79 -12.98
CA PHE A 239 6.06 14.10 -12.67
C PHE A 239 4.83 14.43 -13.50
N ILE A 240 4.73 13.89 -14.72
CA ILE A 240 3.63 14.18 -15.63
C ILE A 240 2.49 13.21 -15.30
N PRO A 241 1.29 13.73 -14.95
CA PRO A 241 0.16 12.87 -14.65
C PRO A 241 -0.25 12.05 -15.87
N ARG A 242 -0.76 10.84 -15.62
CA ARG A 242 -1.33 9.94 -16.64
C ARG A 242 -2.83 9.76 -16.41
N ASP A 243 -3.56 9.51 -17.49
CA ASP A 243 -4.97 9.09 -17.51
C ASP A 243 -5.86 9.82 -16.47
N ALA A 244 -6.33 9.10 -15.45
CA ALA A 244 -7.27 9.58 -14.45
C ALA A 244 -6.78 10.79 -13.64
N ALA A 245 -5.46 10.99 -13.52
CA ALA A 245 -4.89 12.15 -12.83
C ALA A 245 -5.03 13.45 -13.64
N TRP A 246 -5.35 13.38 -14.94
CA TRP A 246 -5.62 14.56 -15.78
C TRP A 246 -6.81 15.36 -15.27
N ASN A 247 -7.86 14.69 -14.80
CA ASN A 247 -9.03 15.35 -14.22
C ASN A 247 -8.68 16.20 -12.98
N ILE A 248 -7.68 15.79 -12.22
CA ILE A 248 -7.15 16.58 -11.10
C ILE A 248 -6.31 17.73 -11.64
N GLN A 249 -5.41 17.45 -12.60
CA GLN A 249 -4.50 18.43 -13.20
C GLN A 249 -5.25 19.60 -13.88
N ASP A 250 -6.35 19.32 -14.58
CA ASP A 250 -7.23 20.32 -15.22
C ASP A 250 -7.84 21.33 -14.25
N GLN A 251 -7.99 20.94 -12.98
CA GLN A 251 -8.57 21.78 -11.92
C GLN A 251 -7.52 22.54 -11.12
N LEU A 252 -6.24 22.38 -11.47
CA LEU A 252 -5.10 23.02 -10.84
C LEU A 252 -4.50 24.11 -11.77
N PRO A 253 -3.77 25.09 -11.21
CA PRO A 253 -3.06 26.07 -12.02
C PRO A 253 -2.10 25.41 -13.03
N GLN A 254 -1.95 26.01 -14.21
CA GLN A 254 -1.00 25.52 -15.21
C GLN A 254 0.43 25.45 -14.65
N GLY A 255 1.18 24.41 -15.01
CA GLY A 255 2.56 24.21 -14.58
C GLY A 255 2.71 23.59 -13.19
N THR A 256 1.63 23.20 -12.49
CA THR A 256 1.74 22.53 -11.20
C THR A 256 2.13 21.07 -11.34
N THR A 257 2.71 20.51 -10.28
CA THR A 257 3.01 19.09 -10.13
C THR A 257 2.01 18.46 -9.17
N ILE A 258 1.45 17.30 -9.52
CA ILE A 258 0.68 16.48 -8.58
C ILE A 258 1.63 15.53 -7.88
N LEU A 259 1.67 15.59 -6.55
CA LEU A 259 2.37 14.65 -5.68
C LEU A 259 1.35 13.75 -4.98
N GLY A 260 1.03 12.60 -5.59
CA GLY A 260 0.00 11.72 -5.06
C GLY A 260 0.40 11.11 -3.73
N THR A 261 -0.26 11.48 -2.64
CA THR A 261 -0.02 10.90 -1.31
C THR A 261 -0.57 9.47 -1.27
N VAL A 262 0.25 8.52 -0.84
CA VAL A 262 -0.15 7.14 -0.59
C VAL A 262 -0.09 6.90 0.91
N LEU A 263 -1.19 6.47 1.51
CA LEU A 263 -1.25 6.11 2.93
C LEU A 263 -1.39 4.61 3.10
N LEU A 264 -0.83 4.09 4.18
CA LEU A 264 -1.05 2.72 4.61
C LEU A 264 -1.21 2.72 6.11
N SER A 265 -2.17 1.94 6.61
CA SER A 265 -2.30 1.69 8.03
C SER A 265 -2.61 0.23 8.28
N ASP A 266 -2.08 -0.28 9.38
CA ASP A 266 -2.41 -1.61 9.87
C ASP A 266 -2.11 -1.69 11.38
N LYS A 267 -2.88 -2.53 12.07
CA LYS A 267 -2.67 -2.88 13.47
C LYS A 267 -1.78 -4.12 13.55
N THR A 268 -0.55 -3.95 14.02
CA THR A 268 0.40 -5.06 14.18
C THR A 268 0.61 -5.43 15.64
N ASN A 269 0.73 -6.74 15.90
CA ASN A 269 1.22 -7.24 17.17
C ASN A 269 2.73 -6.97 17.30
N VAL A 270 3.12 -6.48 18.47
CA VAL A 270 4.47 -6.07 18.84
C VAL A 270 5.27 -7.22 19.45
N THR A 271 4.64 -8.00 20.34
CA THR A 271 5.23 -9.21 20.94
C THR A 271 4.19 -10.34 21.02
N MET A 272 4.63 -11.58 20.83
CA MET A 272 3.77 -12.77 20.86
C MET A 272 3.66 -13.46 22.23
N MET A 273 4.44 -13.05 23.23
CA MET A 273 4.46 -13.69 24.56
C MET A 273 3.81 -12.78 25.63
N THR A 274 2.90 -13.41 26.39
CA THR A 274 2.18 -13.01 27.62
C THR A 274 1.43 -11.67 27.69
N ASP A 275 1.79 -10.64 26.93
CA ASP A 275 1.17 -9.30 27.06
C ASP A 275 0.43 -8.78 25.82
N ALA A 276 0.37 -9.55 24.71
CA ALA A 276 -0.32 -9.23 23.45
C ALA A 276 -0.40 -7.71 23.14
N ARG A 277 0.78 -7.10 22.98
CA ARG A 277 0.89 -5.65 22.73
C ARG A 277 0.66 -5.38 21.26
N VAL A 278 -0.10 -4.33 20.95
CA VAL A 278 -0.48 -3.96 19.59
C VAL A 278 -0.10 -2.51 19.35
N THR A 279 0.36 -2.20 18.15
CA THR A 279 0.60 -0.83 17.67
C THR A 279 -0.10 -0.64 16.34
N HIS A 280 -0.75 0.51 16.15
CA HIS A 280 -1.39 0.88 14.89
C HIS A 280 -0.53 1.92 14.18
N LEU A 281 -0.11 1.60 12.96
CA LEU A 281 0.83 2.43 12.21
C LEU A 281 0.11 3.24 11.15
N LEU A 282 0.68 4.40 10.85
CA LEU A 282 0.37 5.16 9.64
C LEU A 282 1.67 5.41 8.86
N LEU A 283 1.77 4.81 7.69
CA LEU A 283 2.86 4.99 6.73
C LEU A 283 2.41 5.95 5.62
N LEU A 284 3.38 6.71 5.09
CA LEU A 284 3.20 7.62 3.96
C LEU A 284 4.21 7.28 2.87
N GLY A 285 3.75 7.27 1.64
CA GLY A 285 4.57 7.14 0.43
C GLY A 285 4.12 8.10 -0.66
N LEU A 286 4.80 8.03 -1.79
CA LEU A 286 4.56 8.91 -2.94
C LEU A 286 4.19 8.08 -4.18
N ALA A 287 3.04 8.37 -4.78
CA ALA A 287 2.54 7.67 -5.97
C ALA A 287 3.42 7.92 -7.20
N ASN A 288 4.12 9.06 -7.23
CA ASN A 288 5.05 9.43 -8.29
C ASN A 288 6.30 8.53 -8.35
N ILE A 289 6.63 7.82 -7.27
CA ILE A 289 7.72 6.83 -7.31
C ILE A 289 7.25 5.66 -8.17
N CYS A 290 8.00 5.37 -9.24
CA CYS A 290 7.72 4.29 -10.17
C CYS A 290 7.38 3.00 -9.42
N MET A 291 6.31 2.31 -9.84
CA MET A 291 5.77 1.14 -9.15
C MET A 291 6.86 0.12 -8.78
N ARG A 292 7.72 -0.28 -9.73
CA ARG A 292 8.79 -1.28 -9.51
C ARG A 292 9.71 -0.89 -8.35
N THR A 293 10.01 0.39 -8.22
CA THR A 293 10.82 0.93 -7.12
C THR A 293 10.01 0.91 -5.84
N ARG A 294 8.79 1.47 -5.87
CA ARG A 294 7.93 1.61 -4.69
C ARG A 294 7.55 0.27 -4.04
N THR A 295 7.34 -0.78 -4.83
CA THR A 295 7.02 -2.13 -4.34
C THR A 295 8.25 -2.90 -3.87
N LYS A 296 9.48 -2.43 -4.17
CA LYS A 296 10.70 -3.08 -3.71
C LYS A 296 10.91 -2.77 -2.23
N LEU A 297 10.93 -3.79 -1.38
CA LEU A 297 11.04 -3.65 0.08
C LEU A 297 12.29 -2.89 0.54
N SER A 298 13.39 -2.98 -0.21
CA SER A 298 14.64 -2.27 0.07
C SER A 298 14.67 -0.82 -0.40
N SER A 299 13.67 -0.33 -1.12
CA SER A 299 13.65 1.03 -1.68
C SER A 299 13.41 2.14 -0.65
N LYS A 300 12.95 1.79 0.57
CA LYS A 300 12.52 2.75 1.60
C LYS A 300 11.48 3.78 1.08
N ALA A 301 10.67 3.42 0.09
CA ALA A 301 9.66 4.31 -0.51
C ALA A 301 8.46 4.68 0.40
N PHE A 302 8.46 4.20 1.65
CA PHE A 302 7.45 4.49 2.67
C PHE A 302 8.12 4.92 3.99
N MET A 303 7.58 5.97 4.60
CA MET A 303 8.02 6.52 5.89
C MET A 303 6.91 6.38 6.92
N LEU A 304 7.26 6.03 8.18
CA LEU A 304 6.30 5.94 9.28
C LEU A 304 5.94 7.34 9.79
N VAL A 305 4.72 7.82 9.58
CA VAL A 305 4.31 9.19 9.93
C VAL A 305 3.62 9.27 11.27
N ALA A 306 2.91 8.24 11.72
CA ALA A 306 2.27 8.25 13.04
C ALA A 306 2.16 6.88 13.68
N LEU A 307 2.12 6.87 15.01
CA LEU A 307 1.63 5.78 15.84
C LEU A 307 0.22 6.15 16.31
N LEU A 308 -0.80 5.52 15.72
CA LEU A 308 -2.19 5.76 16.05
C LEU A 308 -2.51 5.11 17.41
N PRO A 309 -3.17 5.83 18.33
CA PRO A 309 -3.42 5.33 19.68
C PRO A 309 -4.43 4.18 19.67
N ILE A 310 -4.10 3.09 20.34
CA ILE A 310 -5.02 1.99 20.65
C ILE A 310 -5.37 2.08 22.13
N LEU A 311 -6.65 2.31 22.43
CA LEU A 311 -7.11 2.57 23.80
C LEU A 311 -8.17 1.58 24.25
N GLN A 312 -8.33 1.48 25.56
CA GLN A 312 -9.48 0.84 26.17
C GLN A 312 -10.37 1.93 26.77
N TYR A 313 -11.56 2.07 26.20
CA TYR A 313 -12.59 2.98 26.69
C TYR A 313 -13.26 2.42 27.96
N LEU A 314 -13.67 3.33 28.84
CA LEU A 314 -14.39 3.03 30.09
C LEU A 314 -15.90 3.32 29.96
N HIS A 315 -16.43 3.35 28.74
CA HIS A 315 -17.84 3.63 28.49
C HIS A 315 -18.73 2.49 29.02
N PRO A 316 -19.83 2.79 29.76
CA PRO A 316 -20.70 1.75 30.34
C PRO A 316 -21.31 0.81 29.29
N ASN A 317 -21.68 1.35 28.14
CA ASN A 317 -22.17 0.58 27.01
C ASN A 317 -21.02 0.18 26.08
N GLN A 318 -20.63 -1.10 26.13
CA GLN A 318 -19.53 -1.66 25.34
C GLN A 318 -19.75 -1.56 23.83
N ARG A 319 -21.01 -1.47 23.37
CA ARG A 319 -21.31 -1.30 21.94
C ARG A 319 -20.77 0.01 21.37
N MET A 320 -20.54 1.01 22.22
CA MET A 320 -20.00 2.31 21.80
C MET A 320 -18.48 2.30 21.66
N TRP A 321 -17.77 1.27 22.14
CA TRP A 321 -16.30 1.25 22.10
C TRP A 321 -15.76 1.32 20.68
N GLY A 322 -16.26 0.50 19.76
CA GLY A 322 -15.83 0.53 18.36
C GLY A 322 -16.13 1.86 17.67
N MET A 323 -17.27 2.48 17.97
CA MET A 323 -17.62 3.81 17.44
C MET A 323 -16.67 4.91 17.96
N LEU A 324 -16.29 4.84 19.24
CA LEU A 324 -15.35 5.78 19.84
C LEU A 324 -13.93 5.58 19.31
N GLU A 325 -13.51 4.33 19.12
CA GLU A 325 -12.25 3.98 18.46
C GLU A 325 -12.21 4.53 17.04
N ASP A 326 -13.26 4.32 16.24
CA ASP A 326 -13.36 4.87 14.89
C ASP A 326 -13.24 6.41 14.94
N ARG A 327 -14.03 7.09 15.78
CA ARG A 327 -13.96 8.56 15.93
C ARG A 327 -12.56 9.04 16.30
N LEU A 328 -11.88 8.35 17.19
CA LEU A 328 -10.51 8.70 17.58
C LEU A 328 -9.52 8.54 16.43
N ILE A 329 -9.61 7.45 15.66
CA ILE A 329 -8.75 7.27 14.47
C ILE A 329 -8.96 8.43 13.49
N TYR A 330 -10.21 8.81 13.24
CA TYR A 330 -10.54 9.96 12.40
C TYR A 330 -10.00 11.30 12.92
N GLU A 331 -10.09 11.53 14.24
CA GLU A 331 -9.51 12.72 14.88
C GLU A 331 -7.98 12.73 14.74
N CYS A 332 -7.31 11.60 15.00
CA CYS A 332 -5.88 11.47 14.81
C CYS A 332 -5.46 11.71 13.36
N LEU A 333 -6.14 11.08 12.39
CA LEU A 333 -5.87 11.29 10.96
C LEU A 333 -6.09 12.76 10.56
N SER A 334 -7.11 13.42 11.11
CA SER A 334 -7.38 14.83 10.86
C SER A 334 -6.27 15.74 11.40
N ILE A 335 -5.71 15.44 12.58
CA ILE A 335 -4.57 16.16 13.15
C ILE A 335 -3.32 15.94 12.31
N VAL A 336 -2.96 14.68 12.05
CA VAL A 336 -1.71 14.32 11.38
C VAL A 336 -1.69 14.83 9.95
N LEU A 337 -2.78 14.63 9.19
CA LEU A 337 -2.80 14.86 7.74
C LEU A 337 -3.22 16.29 7.35
N GLN A 338 -3.54 17.13 8.34
CA GLN A 338 -3.93 18.53 8.17
C GLN A 338 -2.99 19.33 7.24
N PRO A 339 -1.65 19.21 7.38
CA PRO A 339 -0.71 19.92 6.52
C PRO A 339 -0.85 19.53 5.04
N LEU A 340 -1.06 18.25 4.73
CA LEU A 340 -1.28 17.78 3.35
C LEU A 340 -2.62 18.24 2.79
N MET A 341 -3.68 18.27 3.61
CA MET A 341 -4.98 18.81 3.17
C MET A 341 -4.86 20.28 2.74
N LYS A 342 -4.05 21.07 3.46
CA LYS A 342 -3.74 22.46 3.11
C LYS A 342 -2.91 22.54 1.83
N ALA A 343 -1.85 21.75 1.71
CA ALA A 343 -1.04 21.68 0.49
C ALA A 343 -1.86 21.30 -0.75
N THR A 344 -2.88 20.45 -0.61
CA THR A 344 -3.79 20.09 -1.71
C THR A 344 -4.75 21.22 -2.11
N LYS A 345 -4.99 22.20 -1.24
CA LYS A 345 -5.84 23.37 -1.55
C LYS A 345 -5.03 24.52 -2.13
N LEU A 346 -3.86 24.78 -1.56
CA LEU A 346 -3.10 26.01 -1.78
C LEU A 346 -1.83 25.81 -2.62
N GLY A 347 -1.37 24.57 -2.74
CA GLY A 347 -0.06 24.25 -3.29
C GLY A 347 1.08 24.62 -2.36
N ILE A 348 2.20 23.92 -2.50
CA ILE A 348 3.45 24.15 -1.77
C ILE A 348 4.63 24.07 -2.75
N MET A 349 5.66 24.88 -2.54
CA MET A 349 6.90 24.75 -3.32
C MET A 349 7.76 23.65 -2.68
N MET A 350 8.19 22.67 -3.46
CA MET A 350 9.09 21.60 -3.01
C MET A 350 10.24 21.45 -4.00
N SER A 351 11.41 21.05 -3.49
CA SER A 351 12.56 20.67 -4.32
C SER A 351 12.43 19.23 -4.78
N ASP A 352 12.60 18.98 -6.07
CA ASP A 352 12.78 17.62 -6.58
C ASP A 352 14.23 17.13 -6.33
N PRO A 353 14.56 15.86 -6.64
CA PRO A 353 15.88 15.29 -6.36
C PRO A 353 17.04 15.96 -7.12
N VAL A 354 16.74 16.73 -8.15
CA VAL A 354 17.73 17.43 -8.99
C VAL A 354 17.65 18.96 -8.80
N ARG A 355 17.14 19.41 -7.64
CA ARG A 355 17.11 20.81 -7.20
C ARG A 355 16.16 21.72 -7.99
N ASN A 356 15.23 21.15 -8.75
CA ASN A 356 14.18 21.97 -9.36
C ASN A 356 13.10 22.26 -8.32
N ILE A 357 12.76 23.54 -8.20
CA ILE A 357 11.61 23.97 -7.42
C ILE A 357 10.34 23.82 -8.25
N ARG A 358 9.39 23.05 -7.69
CA ARG A 358 8.10 22.73 -8.30
C ARG A 358 6.96 23.21 -7.40
N HIS A 359 5.89 23.68 -8.03
CA HIS A 359 4.66 24.03 -7.32
C HIS A 359 3.77 22.79 -7.22
N CYS A 360 3.76 22.16 -6.04
CA CYS A 360 3.24 20.84 -5.79
C CYS A 360 1.89 20.86 -5.06
N PHE A 361 0.97 19.97 -5.45
CA PHE A 361 -0.29 19.71 -4.78
C PHE A 361 -0.34 18.24 -4.34
N THR A 362 -0.87 17.96 -3.14
CA THR A 362 -0.73 16.63 -2.50
C THR A 362 -2.05 15.86 -2.34
N PRO A 363 -2.79 15.55 -3.42
CA PRO A 363 -4.03 14.80 -3.30
C PRO A 363 -3.78 13.42 -2.72
N LEU A 364 -4.76 12.91 -1.95
CA LEU A 364 -4.75 11.51 -1.50
C LEU A 364 -5.01 10.60 -2.70
N ALA A 365 -3.97 9.92 -3.19
CA ALA A 365 -4.04 9.05 -4.36
C ALA A 365 -4.51 7.64 -3.99
N ALA A 366 -4.02 7.10 -2.87
CA ALA A 366 -4.43 5.78 -2.38
C ALA A 366 -4.31 5.68 -0.87
N TYR A 367 -5.15 4.85 -0.26
CA TYR A 367 -5.07 4.42 1.13
C TYR A 367 -5.18 2.89 1.17
N ILE A 368 -4.05 2.22 1.39
CA ILE A 368 -3.92 0.76 1.38
C ILE A 368 -4.20 0.24 2.78
N VAL A 369 -5.29 -0.51 2.90
CA VAL A 369 -5.80 -1.04 4.17
C VAL A 369 -6.52 -2.36 3.94
N ASP A 370 -6.75 -3.12 5.02
CA ASP A 370 -7.60 -4.29 4.97
C ASP A 370 -9.09 -3.92 4.88
N THR A 371 -9.97 -4.93 4.70
CA THR A 371 -11.40 -4.69 4.52
C THR A 371 -12.07 -4.05 5.75
N PRO A 372 -11.86 -4.52 7.00
CA PRO A 372 -12.38 -3.84 8.18
C PRO A 372 -11.99 -2.36 8.27
N GLU A 373 -10.73 -2.03 8.01
CA GLU A 373 -10.25 -0.65 8.07
C GLU A 373 -10.76 0.18 6.88
N ALA A 374 -10.89 -0.40 5.68
CA ALA A 374 -11.56 0.23 4.54
C ALA A 374 -13.02 0.61 4.87
N CYS A 375 -13.76 -0.28 5.53
CA CYS A 375 -15.12 0.00 5.99
C CYS A 375 -15.15 1.17 6.98
N MET A 376 -14.23 1.20 7.94
CA MET A 376 -14.10 2.31 8.88
C MET A 376 -13.80 3.63 8.14
N LEU A 377 -12.85 3.64 7.20
CA LEU A 377 -12.45 4.82 6.41
C LEU A 377 -13.53 5.28 5.41
N ALA A 378 -14.42 4.39 4.98
CA ALA A 378 -15.62 4.70 4.18
C ALA A 378 -16.83 5.13 5.02
N CYS A 379 -16.67 5.23 6.34
CA CYS A 379 -17.71 5.57 7.32
C CYS A 379 -18.86 4.56 7.39
N VAL A 380 -18.65 3.31 6.99
CA VAL A 380 -19.70 2.27 6.97
C VAL A 380 -19.49 1.25 8.06
N ARG A 381 -20.60 0.63 8.50
CA ARG A 381 -20.57 -0.45 9.48
C ARG A 381 -21.23 -1.72 9.01
N GLY A 382 -20.92 -2.77 9.77
CA GLY A 382 -21.56 -4.06 9.68
C GLY A 382 -21.29 -4.69 8.32
N LYS A 383 -22.33 -5.22 7.71
CA LYS A 383 -22.26 -6.04 6.52
C LYS A 383 -22.53 -5.20 5.26
N THR A 384 -21.70 -4.18 5.05
CA THR A 384 -21.85 -3.14 4.01
C THR A 384 -20.54 -3.01 3.23
N SER A 385 -20.62 -2.73 1.93
CA SER A 385 -19.43 -2.47 1.11
C SER A 385 -18.82 -1.09 1.41
N PRO A 386 -17.47 -0.98 1.47
CA PRO A 386 -16.79 0.31 1.49
C PRO A 386 -16.77 1.00 0.11
N PHE A 387 -16.99 0.26 -0.98
CA PHE A 387 -16.89 0.76 -2.37
C PHE A 387 -18.25 1.14 -2.95
N THR A 388 -19.31 0.39 -2.60
CA THR A 388 -20.64 0.55 -3.18
C THR A 388 -21.72 0.71 -2.11
N LEU A 389 -22.94 1.03 -2.52
CA LEU A 389 -24.09 1.22 -1.62
C LEU A 389 -24.73 -0.09 -1.14
N VAL A 390 -24.18 -1.26 -1.47
CA VAL A 390 -24.83 -2.55 -1.20
C VAL A 390 -24.72 -3.03 0.23
N SER A 391 -25.68 -3.87 0.59
CA SER A 391 -25.62 -4.70 1.81
C SER A 391 -25.21 -6.12 1.45
N TYR A 392 -24.81 -6.89 2.46
CA TYR A 392 -24.38 -8.28 2.26
C TYR A 392 -25.36 -9.20 1.56
N LEU A 393 -26.66 -8.90 1.62
CA LEU A 393 -27.69 -9.66 0.92
C LEU A 393 -27.48 -9.65 -0.61
N GLN A 394 -26.77 -8.63 -1.10
CA GLN A 394 -26.54 -8.36 -2.52
C GLN A 394 -25.09 -8.64 -2.93
N PHE A 395 -24.22 -9.10 -2.02
CA PHE A 395 -22.80 -9.36 -2.36
C PHE A 395 -22.61 -10.44 -3.44
N GLY A 396 -23.65 -11.24 -3.69
CA GLY A 396 -23.64 -12.24 -4.76
C GLY A 396 -24.05 -11.71 -6.13
N ASP A 397 -24.51 -10.48 -6.24
CA ASP A 397 -25.08 -9.96 -7.49
C ASP A 397 -24.02 -9.93 -8.60
N ASN A 398 -24.46 -10.14 -9.85
CA ASN A 398 -23.59 -10.34 -11.00
C ASN A 398 -23.22 -9.03 -11.73
N PHE A 399 -23.40 -7.90 -11.07
CA PHE A 399 -23.13 -6.57 -11.61
C PHE A 399 -22.51 -5.69 -10.52
N CYS A 400 -21.78 -4.65 -10.94
CA CYS A 400 -21.28 -3.64 -10.03
C CYS A 400 -22.40 -2.68 -9.64
N HIS A 401 -22.57 -2.46 -8.35
CA HIS A 401 -23.59 -1.56 -7.81
C HIS A 401 -23.13 -0.10 -7.76
N PRO A 402 -24.05 0.86 -7.57
CA PRO A 402 -23.67 2.27 -7.48
C PRO A 402 -22.59 2.53 -6.43
N ALA A 403 -21.59 3.31 -6.82
CA ALA A 403 -20.45 3.66 -5.98
C ALA A 403 -20.88 4.49 -4.75
N ARG A 404 -20.23 4.27 -3.61
CA ARG A 404 -20.41 5.02 -2.36
C ARG A 404 -19.58 6.31 -2.38
N THR A 405 -19.91 7.22 -3.27
CA THR A 405 -19.10 8.44 -3.43
C THR A 405 -19.04 9.27 -2.16
N ARG A 406 -18.01 10.11 -2.07
CA ARG A 406 -17.85 11.14 -1.04
C ARG A 406 -19.13 11.93 -0.82
N ALA A 407 -19.77 12.36 -1.91
CA ALA A 407 -20.98 13.18 -1.87
C ALA A 407 -22.13 12.46 -1.17
N ILE A 408 -22.37 11.19 -1.53
CA ILE A 408 -23.44 10.37 -0.96
C ILE A 408 -23.21 10.14 0.54
N THR A 409 -21.98 9.81 0.94
CA THR A 409 -21.66 9.60 2.36
C THR A 409 -21.85 10.88 3.17
N LEU A 410 -21.44 12.05 2.64
CA LEU A 410 -21.64 13.34 3.31
C LEU A 410 -23.11 13.73 3.41
N GLU A 411 -23.92 13.45 2.38
CA GLU A 411 -25.36 13.66 2.39
C GLU A 411 -26.05 12.77 3.44
N GLN A 412 -25.69 11.48 3.49
CA GLN A 412 -26.20 10.54 4.49
C GLN A 412 -25.87 11.00 5.92
N LEU A 413 -24.65 11.51 6.15
CA LEU A 413 -24.24 12.06 7.45
C LEU A 413 -25.03 13.32 7.81
N ALA A 414 -25.31 14.19 6.84
CA ALA A 414 -26.11 15.40 7.06
C ALA A 414 -27.58 15.11 7.39
N ASN A 415 -28.10 13.97 6.93
CA ASN A 415 -29.48 13.53 7.21
C ASN A 415 -29.64 12.84 8.57
N VAL A 416 -28.57 12.61 9.33
CA VAL A 416 -28.66 12.11 10.71
C VAL A 416 -28.97 13.28 11.65
N ASP A 417 -30.26 13.51 11.90
CA ASP A 417 -30.75 14.60 12.77
C ASP A 417 -30.71 14.21 14.26
N VAL A 418 -29.52 13.92 14.77
CA VAL A 418 -29.25 13.65 16.19
C VAL A 418 -27.92 14.28 16.57
N ASP A 419 -27.84 14.86 17.78
CA ASP A 419 -26.58 15.38 18.32
C ASP A 419 -25.50 14.26 18.36
N PRO A 420 -24.36 14.42 17.67
CA PRO A 420 -23.27 13.44 17.69
C PRO A 420 -22.69 13.16 19.09
N ASN A 421 -22.90 14.06 20.06
CA ASN A 421 -22.49 13.86 21.46
C ASN A 421 -23.43 12.92 22.23
N ASN A 422 -24.68 12.77 21.77
CA ASN A 422 -25.57 11.71 22.26
C ASN A 422 -25.23 10.40 21.54
N LEU A 423 -24.15 9.75 22.00
CA LEU A 423 -23.55 8.59 21.33
C LEU A 423 -24.57 7.50 20.96
N GLU A 424 -25.41 7.09 21.90
CA GLU A 424 -26.33 5.97 21.70
C GLU A 424 -27.44 6.31 20.70
N ALA A 425 -28.03 7.51 20.83
CA ALA A 425 -29.06 7.96 19.90
C ALA A 425 -28.48 8.19 18.50
N PHE A 426 -27.30 8.79 18.41
CA PHE A 426 -26.61 9.02 17.13
C PHE A 426 -26.24 7.70 16.46
N PHE A 427 -25.68 6.75 17.21
CA PHE A 427 -25.33 5.43 16.71
C PHE A 427 -26.56 4.63 16.25
N ALA A 428 -27.70 4.79 16.93
CA ALA A 428 -28.96 4.20 16.50
C ALA A 428 -29.45 4.84 15.19
N ALA A 429 -29.46 6.17 15.08
CA ALA A 429 -29.87 6.87 13.86
C ALA A 429 -28.97 6.56 12.66
N CYS A 430 -27.66 6.37 12.88
CA CYS A 430 -26.73 5.93 11.84
C CYS A 430 -27.08 4.55 11.22
N ALA A 431 -27.93 3.75 11.85
CA ALA A 431 -28.35 2.45 11.34
C ALA A 431 -29.05 2.54 9.99
N GLU A 432 -29.89 3.56 9.82
CA GLU A 432 -30.70 3.77 8.62
C GLU A 432 -29.81 3.86 7.38
N PHE A 433 -28.71 4.60 7.48
CA PHE A 433 -27.74 4.79 6.41
C PHE A 433 -26.57 3.79 6.45
N ARG A 434 -26.55 2.87 7.43
CA ARG A 434 -25.47 1.89 7.68
C ARG A 434 -24.12 2.55 7.98
N LEU A 435 -24.13 3.72 8.61
CA LEU A 435 -22.95 4.48 8.98
C LEU A 435 -22.34 3.96 10.30
N ASN A 436 -21.01 4.07 10.45
CA ASN A 436 -20.30 3.60 11.66
C ASN A 436 -20.40 4.52 12.88
N GLY A 437 -20.98 5.72 12.73
CA GLY A 437 -21.14 6.68 13.82
C GLY A 437 -20.06 7.75 13.89
N VAL A 438 -19.13 7.78 12.93
CA VAL A 438 -18.26 8.93 12.68
C VAL A 438 -19.08 10.04 12.03
N PHE A 439 -19.02 11.25 12.57
CA PHE A 439 -19.79 12.40 12.07
C PHE A 439 -18.94 13.39 11.25
N THR A 440 -17.62 13.39 11.42
CA THR A 440 -16.69 14.23 10.65
C THR A 440 -15.57 13.38 10.07
N PRO A 441 -15.71 12.91 8.82
CA PRO A 441 -14.66 12.14 8.15
C PRO A 441 -13.41 12.99 7.88
N PHE A 442 -12.20 12.43 8.00
CA PHE A 442 -10.94 13.19 7.87
C PHE A 442 -10.77 13.71 6.43
N TRP A 443 -11.17 12.89 5.45
CA TRP A 443 -11.15 13.22 4.04
C TRP A 443 -12.15 14.31 3.64
N LYS A 444 -13.12 14.69 4.51
CA LYS A 444 -14.04 15.81 4.27
C LYS A 444 -13.30 17.12 3.99
N GLY A 445 -12.14 17.33 4.61
CA GLY A 445 -11.32 18.53 4.41
C GLY A 445 -10.38 18.45 3.20
N TRP A 446 -10.11 17.26 2.68
CA TRP A 446 -9.06 17.00 1.69
C TRP A 446 -9.64 17.08 0.27
N ARG A 447 -9.14 18.03 -0.54
CA ARG A 447 -9.61 18.23 -1.92
C ARG A 447 -9.21 17.03 -2.79
N PHE A 448 -10.10 16.61 -3.69
CA PHE A 448 -9.94 15.42 -4.55
C PHE A 448 -9.94 14.06 -3.84
N SER A 449 -10.26 14.01 -2.54
CA SER A 449 -10.32 12.74 -1.79
C SER A 449 -11.72 12.16 -1.79
N ASP A 450 -11.95 11.12 -2.59
CA ASP A 450 -13.16 10.31 -2.57
C ASP A 450 -12.82 8.88 -2.12
N PRO A 451 -13.48 8.33 -1.09
CA PRO A 451 -13.23 6.96 -0.63
C PRO A 451 -13.32 5.92 -1.73
N THR A 452 -14.20 6.10 -2.72
CA THR A 452 -14.34 5.14 -3.84
C THR A 452 -13.15 5.13 -4.79
N ILE A 453 -12.33 6.18 -4.76
CA ILE A 453 -11.14 6.34 -5.59
C ILE A 453 -9.89 5.94 -4.79
N PHE A 454 -9.70 6.53 -3.59
CA PHE A 454 -8.47 6.29 -2.83
C PHE A 454 -8.47 4.95 -2.10
N LEU A 455 -9.63 4.36 -1.75
CA LEU A 455 -9.64 2.98 -1.27
C LEU A 455 -9.48 2.11 -2.50
N THR A 456 -8.32 1.50 -2.64
CA THR A 456 -8.01 0.64 -3.79
C THR A 456 -8.24 -0.81 -3.41
N PRO A 457 -8.81 -1.67 -4.28
CA PRO A 457 -8.94 -3.08 -3.97
C PRO A 457 -7.57 -3.70 -3.71
N GLU A 458 -7.37 -4.26 -2.52
CA GLU A 458 -6.10 -4.83 -2.08
C GLU A 458 -6.01 -6.31 -2.46
N ALA A 459 -4.96 -6.66 -3.20
CA ALA A 459 -4.83 -7.96 -3.86
C ALA A 459 -4.80 -9.15 -2.89
N LEU A 460 -4.05 -9.01 -1.79
CA LEU A 460 -3.87 -10.06 -0.81
C LEU A 460 -5.20 -10.38 -0.10
N HIS A 461 -5.89 -9.36 0.38
CA HIS A 461 -7.12 -9.48 1.18
C HIS A 461 -8.35 -9.78 0.35
N HIS A 462 -8.46 -9.20 -0.85
CA HIS A 462 -9.67 -9.33 -1.65
C HIS A 462 -9.64 -10.54 -2.59
N TRP A 463 -8.48 -10.94 -3.12
CA TRP A 463 -8.43 -12.01 -4.12
C TRP A 463 -7.67 -13.25 -3.68
N HIS A 464 -6.45 -13.10 -3.18
CA HIS A 464 -5.67 -14.26 -2.74
C HIS A 464 -6.34 -14.94 -1.52
N LYS A 465 -6.83 -14.15 -0.57
CA LYS A 465 -7.66 -14.67 0.53
C LYS A 465 -9.04 -15.15 0.07
N GLN A 466 -9.67 -14.54 -0.94
CA GLN A 466 -10.93 -15.08 -1.51
C GLN A 466 -10.74 -16.49 -2.06
N PHE A 467 -9.67 -16.67 -2.84
CA PHE A 467 -9.31 -17.96 -3.39
C PHE A 467 -9.08 -19.00 -2.29
N TYR A 468 -8.32 -18.65 -1.25
CA TYR A 468 -7.99 -19.57 -0.17
C TYR A 468 -9.20 -19.91 0.72
N ASP A 469 -10.00 -18.90 1.09
CA ASP A 469 -11.11 -19.05 2.03
C ASP A 469 -12.37 -19.66 1.38
N HIS A 470 -12.48 -19.57 0.06
CA HIS A 470 -13.68 -20.00 -0.67
C HIS A 470 -13.38 -20.95 -1.82
N ASP A 471 -12.71 -20.49 -2.88
CA ASP A 471 -12.61 -21.27 -4.12
C ASP A 471 -11.86 -22.60 -3.92
N MET A 472 -10.76 -22.56 -3.16
CA MET A 472 -9.99 -23.74 -2.78
C MET A 472 -10.83 -24.70 -1.93
N GLN A 473 -11.61 -24.17 -0.98
CA GLN A 473 -12.47 -24.97 -0.12
C GLN A 473 -13.57 -25.67 -0.93
N TRP A 474 -14.14 -24.98 -1.92
CA TRP A 474 -15.11 -25.61 -2.81
C TRP A 474 -14.45 -26.74 -3.61
N CYS A 475 -13.23 -26.52 -4.14
CA CYS A 475 -12.49 -27.56 -4.86
C CYS A 475 -12.17 -28.76 -3.98
N LEU A 476 -11.81 -28.53 -2.71
CA LEU A 476 -11.55 -29.58 -1.72
C LEU A 476 -12.78 -30.45 -1.49
N VAL A 477 -13.97 -29.85 -1.39
CA VAL A 477 -15.23 -30.60 -1.21
C VAL A 477 -15.58 -31.40 -2.45
N VAL A 478 -15.47 -30.80 -3.64
CA VAL A 478 -15.87 -31.46 -4.89
C VAL A 478 -14.92 -32.59 -5.30
N LEU A 479 -13.60 -32.37 -5.19
CA LEU A 479 -12.61 -33.39 -5.55
C LEU A 479 -12.47 -34.46 -4.46
N GLY A 480 -12.81 -34.11 -3.22
CA GLY A 480 -12.57 -34.92 -2.04
C GLY A 480 -11.17 -34.67 -1.48
N ALA A 481 -11.07 -34.52 -0.17
CA ALA A 481 -9.82 -34.13 0.51
C ALA A 481 -8.65 -35.09 0.23
N VAL A 482 -8.91 -36.41 0.16
CA VAL A 482 -7.86 -37.41 -0.10
C VAL A 482 -7.23 -37.19 -1.47
N GLU A 483 -8.03 -37.11 -2.53
CA GLU A 483 -7.55 -36.90 -3.89
C GLU A 483 -6.92 -35.51 -4.05
N PHE A 484 -7.53 -34.48 -3.47
CA PHE A 484 -7.02 -33.12 -3.52
C PHE A 484 -5.60 -33.00 -2.94
N TYR A 485 -5.35 -33.57 -1.75
CA TYR A 485 -4.02 -33.56 -1.15
C TYR A 485 -3.04 -34.49 -1.87
N PHE A 486 -3.50 -35.64 -2.34
CA PHE A 486 -2.68 -36.56 -3.14
C PHE A 486 -2.13 -35.88 -4.38
N ARG A 487 -2.95 -35.09 -5.10
CA ARG A 487 -2.49 -34.36 -6.27
C ARG A 487 -1.45 -33.32 -5.97
N PHE A 488 -1.57 -32.59 -4.86
CA PHE A 488 -0.53 -31.65 -4.41
C PHE A 488 0.81 -32.35 -4.10
N LEU A 489 0.77 -33.61 -3.62
CA LEU A 489 1.97 -34.39 -3.30
C LEU A 489 2.75 -34.86 -4.53
N ILE A 490 2.05 -35.13 -5.65
CA ILE A 490 2.66 -35.68 -6.87
C ILE A 490 3.02 -34.61 -7.92
N LEU A 491 2.75 -33.33 -7.64
CA LEU A 491 3.14 -32.24 -8.53
C LEU A 491 4.65 -32.22 -8.70
N GLN A 492 5.09 -32.06 -9.94
CA GLN A 492 6.52 -31.89 -10.21
C GLN A 492 7.01 -30.59 -9.56
N PRO A 493 8.16 -30.60 -8.86
CA PRO A 493 8.77 -29.37 -8.37
C PRO A 493 9.06 -28.41 -9.52
N ILE A 494 8.62 -27.16 -9.41
CA ILE A 494 8.89 -26.11 -10.37
C ILE A 494 9.82 -25.09 -9.72
N THR A 495 10.92 -24.75 -10.39
CA THR A 495 11.86 -23.72 -9.93
C THR A 495 11.12 -22.40 -9.67
N GLY A 496 11.41 -21.78 -8.52
CA GLY A 496 10.80 -20.50 -8.13
C GLY A 496 9.46 -20.61 -7.39
N TYR A 497 8.83 -21.79 -7.35
CA TYR A 497 7.58 -22.02 -6.62
C TYR A 497 7.79 -23.00 -5.47
N ARG A 498 7.01 -22.83 -4.39
CA ARG A 498 7.05 -23.77 -3.27
C ARG A 498 6.54 -25.15 -3.71
N HIS A 499 7.30 -26.19 -3.40
CA HIS A 499 6.84 -27.57 -3.52
C HIS A 499 6.17 -28.04 -2.22
N PHE A 500 5.01 -28.68 -2.33
CA PHE A 500 4.21 -29.14 -1.19
C PHE A 500 4.40 -30.64 -0.91
N ALA A 501 5.63 -31.02 -0.57
CA ALA A 501 6.03 -32.43 -0.36
C ALA A 501 5.23 -33.18 0.73
N ASN A 502 4.54 -32.46 1.62
CA ASN A 502 3.68 -33.03 2.67
C ASN A 502 2.19 -32.69 2.45
N GLY A 503 1.83 -32.23 1.25
CA GLY A 503 0.53 -31.65 0.95
C GLY A 503 0.31 -30.30 1.63
N ILE A 504 -0.91 -29.76 1.51
CA ILE A 504 -1.29 -28.48 2.12
C ILE A 504 -2.09 -28.64 3.43
N SER A 505 -2.48 -29.87 3.79
CA SER A 505 -3.35 -30.14 4.95
C SER A 505 -2.75 -29.80 6.32
N LYS A 506 -1.42 -29.75 6.41
CA LYS A 506 -0.67 -29.44 7.64
C LYS A 506 -0.30 -27.96 7.78
N LEU A 507 -0.69 -27.12 6.82
CA LEU A 507 -0.41 -25.69 6.89
C LEU A 507 -1.25 -25.06 8.01
N LYS A 508 -0.59 -24.67 9.11
CA LYS A 508 -1.23 -24.01 10.24
C LYS A 508 -1.36 -22.50 10.04
N GLN A 509 -0.41 -21.90 9.32
CA GLN A 509 -0.34 -20.48 8.99
C GLN A 509 0.10 -20.35 7.53
N VAL A 510 -0.62 -19.55 6.76
CA VAL A 510 -0.44 -19.44 5.32
C VAL A 510 -0.19 -17.98 4.99
N THR A 511 1.04 -17.67 4.57
CA THR A 511 1.41 -16.32 4.14
C THR A 511 0.85 -16.03 2.76
N GLY A 512 0.81 -14.76 2.36
CA GLY A 512 0.38 -14.35 1.01
C GLY A 512 1.14 -15.07 -0.11
N ARG A 513 2.45 -15.32 0.08
CA ARG A 513 3.25 -16.12 -0.85
C ARG A 513 2.72 -17.55 -1.00
N VAL A 514 2.37 -18.19 0.12
CA VAL A 514 1.85 -19.56 0.08
C VAL A 514 0.46 -19.60 -0.56
N HIS A 515 -0.39 -18.60 -0.35
CA HIS A 515 -1.66 -18.49 -1.10
C HIS A 515 -1.41 -18.47 -2.61
N ARG A 516 -0.47 -17.64 -3.08
CA ARG A 516 -0.11 -17.55 -4.51
C ARG A 516 0.43 -18.88 -5.04
N ASP A 517 1.36 -19.52 -4.33
CA ASP A 517 1.92 -20.80 -4.75
C ASP A 517 0.83 -21.88 -4.90
N ILE A 518 -0.08 -22.03 -3.93
CA ILE A 518 -1.22 -22.95 -4.02
C ILE A 518 -2.09 -22.62 -5.24
N GLN A 519 -2.35 -21.33 -5.45
CA GLN A 519 -3.16 -20.84 -6.56
C GLN A 519 -2.53 -21.13 -7.93
N HIS A 520 -1.19 -21.15 -8.05
CA HIS A 520 -0.51 -21.53 -9.29
C HIS A 520 -0.75 -23.01 -9.65
N TYR A 521 -0.86 -23.88 -8.67
CA TYR A 521 -1.05 -25.32 -8.89
C TYR A 521 -2.51 -25.74 -9.07
N ILE A 522 -3.47 -24.93 -8.64
CA ILE A 522 -4.87 -25.37 -8.51
C ILE A 522 -5.47 -25.94 -9.81
N VAL A 523 -5.13 -25.38 -10.99
CA VAL A 523 -5.63 -25.91 -12.28
C VAL A 523 -5.11 -27.31 -12.56
N GLY A 524 -3.83 -27.57 -12.28
CA GLY A 524 -3.25 -28.89 -12.42
C GLY A 524 -3.88 -29.87 -11.43
N VAL A 525 -4.10 -29.42 -10.18
CA VAL A 525 -4.73 -30.22 -9.13
C VAL A 525 -6.16 -30.59 -9.48
N ILE A 526 -6.94 -29.71 -10.11
CA ILE A 526 -8.33 -30.02 -10.52
C ILE A 526 -8.44 -30.59 -11.94
N ALA A 527 -7.32 -30.78 -12.65
CA ALA A 527 -7.33 -31.25 -14.04
C ALA A 527 -7.94 -32.65 -14.16
N GLY A 528 -8.70 -32.91 -15.23
CA GLY A 528 -9.40 -34.18 -15.43
C GLY A 528 -10.70 -34.33 -14.63
N ALA A 529 -10.91 -33.50 -13.61
CA ALA A 529 -12.23 -33.27 -13.02
C ALA A 529 -13.00 -32.17 -13.79
N ALA A 530 -12.29 -31.33 -14.56
CA ALA A 530 -12.78 -30.21 -15.37
C ALA A 530 -12.65 -30.44 -16.89
N PRO A 531 -13.60 -30.06 -17.76
CA PRO A 531 -13.42 -30.17 -19.21
C PRO A 531 -12.49 -29.14 -19.83
N ARG A 532 -11.87 -29.55 -20.95
CA ARG A 532 -10.97 -28.74 -21.78
C ARG A 532 -11.64 -27.52 -22.45
N ARG A 533 -12.97 -27.46 -22.57
CA ARG A 533 -13.72 -26.41 -23.30
C ARG A 533 -13.80 -25.06 -22.57
N PHE A 534 -13.34 -24.99 -21.33
CA PHE A 534 -13.47 -23.82 -20.45
C PHE A 534 -12.16 -23.05 -20.24
N SER A 535 -11.14 -23.31 -21.07
CA SER A 535 -9.98 -22.41 -21.17
C SER A 535 -10.38 -21.23 -22.06
N PRO A 536 -10.70 -20.04 -21.51
CA PRO A 536 -10.95 -18.91 -22.37
C PRO A 536 -9.62 -18.61 -23.08
N SER A 537 -9.66 -18.30 -24.37
CA SER A 537 -8.51 -17.70 -25.06
C SER A 537 -7.96 -16.55 -24.22
N PRO A 538 -6.64 -16.38 -24.05
CA PRO A 538 -6.13 -15.07 -23.69
C PRO A 538 -6.72 -14.06 -24.67
N ASP A 539 -7.31 -13.01 -24.13
CA ASP A 539 -7.77 -11.85 -24.89
C ASP A 539 -6.69 -10.80 -24.70
N ASP A 540 -6.37 -10.03 -25.74
CA ASP A 540 -5.34 -9.00 -25.65
C ASP A 540 -5.74 -7.89 -24.65
N ASN A 541 -7.05 -7.73 -24.39
CA ASN A 541 -7.57 -6.84 -23.36
C ASN A 541 -7.81 -7.56 -22.03
N VAL A 542 -6.90 -7.30 -21.09
CA VAL A 542 -6.87 -7.96 -19.78
C VAL A 542 -8.07 -7.60 -18.90
N LEU A 543 -8.54 -6.34 -18.95
CA LEU A 543 -9.71 -5.88 -18.17
C LEU A 543 -10.99 -6.56 -18.65
N ALA A 544 -11.20 -6.63 -19.96
CA ALA A 544 -12.33 -7.38 -20.53
C ALA A 544 -12.29 -8.86 -20.15
N SER A 545 -11.09 -9.42 -20.00
CA SER A 545 -10.90 -10.81 -19.55
C SER A 545 -11.26 -11.01 -18.08
N ILE A 546 -11.03 -10.02 -17.21
CA ILE A 546 -11.48 -10.03 -15.81
C ILE A 546 -13.01 -10.01 -15.76
N ASP A 547 -13.65 -9.05 -16.42
CA ASP A 547 -15.11 -8.91 -16.41
C ASP A 547 -15.81 -10.16 -16.95
N ARG A 548 -15.30 -10.71 -18.07
CA ARG A 548 -15.85 -11.93 -18.67
C ARG A 548 -15.69 -13.13 -17.75
N SER A 549 -14.56 -13.26 -17.07
CA SER A 549 -14.33 -14.34 -16.13
C SER A 549 -15.28 -14.23 -14.92
N LEU A 550 -15.46 -13.03 -14.37
CA LEU A 550 -16.42 -12.81 -13.29
C LEU A 550 -17.86 -13.12 -13.75
N ALA A 551 -18.25 -12.71 -14.96
CA ALA A 551 -19.56 -13.04 -15.54
C ALA A 551 -19.78 -14.55 -15.70
N ILE A 552 -18.76 -15.29 -16.18
CA ILE A 552 -18.79 -16.76 -16.27
C ILE A 552 -18.95 -17.38 -14.88
N PHE A 553 -18.23 -16.88 -13.87
CA PHE A 553 -18.41 -17.33 -12.50
C PHE A 553 -19.87 -17.12 -12.03
N HIS A 554 -20.42 -15.92 -12.20
CA HIS A 554 -21.78 -15.62 -11.74
C HIS A 554 -22.86 -16.44 -12.46
N TYR A 555 -22.67 -16.73 -13.76
CA TYR A 555 -23.56 -17.61 -14.51
C TYR A 555 -23.60 -19.04 -13.94
N ASN A 556 -22.45 -19.52 -13.44
CA ASN A 556 -22.27 -20.91 -13.02
C ASN A 556 -22.31 -21.10 -11.49
N LYS A 557 -22.26 -20.05 -10.68
CA LYS A 557 -22.10 -20.14 -9.21
C LYS A 557 -23.16 -21.00 -8.52
N ASN A 558 -24.39 -21.08 -9.05
CA ASN A 558 -25.46 -21.91 -8.48
C ASN A 558 -25.08 -23.40 -8.42
N VAL A 559 -24.20 -23.86 -9.29
CA VAL A 559 -23.67 -25.22 -9.25
C VAL A 559 -22.91 -25.51 -7.95
N VAL A 560 -22.18 -24.54 -7.40
CA VAL A 560 -21.52 -24.66 -6.09
C VAL A 560 -22.55 -24.96 -5.00
N MET A 561 -23.74 -24.37 -5.11
CA MET A 561 -24.85 -24.57 -4.18
C MET A 561 -25.50 -25.93 -4.35
N THR A 562 -25.78 -26.33 -5.60
CA THR A 562 -26.35 -27.63 -5.95
C THR A 562 -25.48 -28.79 -5.47
N LEU A 563 -24.15 -28.63 -5.56
CA LEU A 563 -23.19 -29.63 -5.08
C LEU A 563 -22.97 -29.59 -3.56
N GLY A 564 -23.58 -28.64 -2.85
CA GLY A 564 -23.32 -28.43 -1.43
C GLY A 564 -21.86 -28.08 -1.12
N ALA A 565 -21.09 -27.58 -2.10
CA ALA A 565 -19.66 -27.33 -1.97
C ALA A 565 -19.37 -26.10 -1.09
N ARG A 566 -20.32 -25.17 -0.99
CA ARG A 566 -20.23 -24.03 -0.07
C ARG A 566 -20.58 -24.47 1.35
N MET A 567 -19.60 -25.03 2.04
CA MET A 567 -19.73 -25.53 3.41
C MET A 567 -19.19 -24.54 4.44
N GLY A 568 -19.96 -24.29 5.49
CA GLY A 568 -19.42 -23.82 6.76
C GLY A 568 -18.96 -25.01 7.62
N THR A 569 -18.49 -24.74 8.83
CA THR A 569 -17.94 -25.77 9.74
C THR A 569 -18.89 -26.95 10.00
N LYS A 570 -20.21 -26.73 9.91
CA LYS A 570 -21.23 -27.74 10.27
C LYS A 570 -22.37 -27.90 9.27
N ARG A 571 -22.52 -27.01 8.29
CA ARG A 571 -23.66 -27.01 7.37
C ARG A 571 -23.34 -26.35 6.04
N VAL A 572 -24.08 -26.75 5.00
CA VAL A 572 -24.12 -26.03 3.72
C VAL A 572 -24.61 -24.61 3.97
N ILE A 573 -23.96 -23.64 3.34
CA ILE A 573 -24.35 -22.23 3.31
C ILE A 573 -25.07 -21.99 1.99
N ASP A 574 -26.30 -21.50 2.07
CA ASP A 574 -27.27 -21.35 0.95
C ASP A 574 -27.29 -19.94 0.32
N ASN A 575 -26.35 -19.06 0.69
CA ASN A 575 -26.30 -17.67 0.27
C ASN A 575 -24.91 -17.25 -0.22
N TRP A 576 -24.86 -16.16 -1.00
CA TRP A 576 -23.65 -15.56 -1.55
C TRP A 576 -23.20 -14.31 -0.78
N HIS A 577 -23.36 -14.30 0.54
CA HIS A 577 -22.94 -13.20 1.40
C HIS A 577 -21.41 -13.18 1.60
N ILE A 578 -20.65 -13.06 0.49
CA ILE A 578 -19.19 -13.05 0.45
C ILE A 578 -18.73 -11.62 0.13
N PRO A 579 -18.25 -10.84 1.11
CA PRO A 579 -17.81 -9.46 0.86
C PRO A 579 -16.78 -9.37 -0.26
N LYS A 580 -15.77 -10.25 -0.24
CA LYS A 580 -14.70 -10.29 -1.24
C LYS A 580 -15.20 -10.51 -2.67
N LEU A 581 -16.33 -11.22 -2.87
CA LEU A 581 -16.95 -11.38 -4.19
C LEU A 581 -17.53 -10.07 -4.71
N GLU A 582 -18.14 -9.26 -3.84
CA GLU A 582 -18.61 -7.92 -4.19
C GLU A 582 -17.44 -6.99 -4.53
N LEU A 583 -16.36 -7.05 -3.76
CA LEU A 583 -15.16 -6.25 -4.01
C LEU A 583 -14.51 -6.56 -5.37
N MET A 584 -14.66 -7.80 -5.87
CA MET A 584 -14.17 -8.17 -7.21
C MET A 584 -14.92 -7.42 -8.33
N GLN A 585 -16.17 -7.01 -8.14
CA GLN A 585 -16.93 -6.21 -9.11
C GLN A 585 -16.35 -4.80 -9.30
N SER A 586 -15.54 -4.32 -8.35
CA SER A 586 -14.92 -3.00 -8.41
C SER A 586 -13.53 -3.00 -9.07
N ILE A 587 -12.94 -4.17 -9.37
CA ILE A 587 -11.56 -4.28 -9.88
C ILE A 587 -11.37 -3.45 -11.16
N THR A 588 -12.18 -3.69 -12.19
CA THR A 588 -12.04 -3.03 -13.49
C THR A 588 -12.23 -1.53 -13.36
N ALA A 589 -13.25 -1.10 -12.61
CA ALA A 589 -13.49 0.32 -12.34
C ALA A 589 -12.29 0.96 -11.60
N SER A 590 -11.74 0.30 -10.58
CA SER A 590 -10.57 0.81 -9.86
C SER A 590 -9.32 0.87 -10.74
N VAL A 591 -9.04 -0.13 -11.58
CA VAL A 591 -7.88 -0.08 -12.49
C VAL A 591 -7.95 1.14 -13.42
N THR A 592 -9.13 1.48 -13.90
CA THR A 592 -9.30 2.67 -14.75
C THR A 592 -9.08 4.00 -14.01
N GLN A 593 -9.23 4.02 -12.68
CA GLN A 593 -9.10 5.23 -11.86
C GLN A 593 -7.71 5.39 -11.25
N VAL A 594 -7.06 4.31 -10.83
CA VAL A 594 -5.80 4.33 -10.07
C VAL A 594 -4.68 3.50 -10.72
N SER A 595 -4.85 3.12 -11.98
CA SER A 595 -3.93 2.26 -12.73
C SER A 595 -3.75 0.87 -12.09
N ALA A 596 -2.64 0.17 -12.36
CA ALA A 596 -2.40 -1.21 -11.93
C ALA A 596 -2.54 -1.40 -10.41
N LEU A 597 -3.46 -2.24 -9.93
CA LEU A 597 -3.71 -2.33 -8.48
C LEU A 597 -2.58 -3.01 -7.68
N ILE A 598 -1.66 -3.74 -8.33
CA ILE A 598 -0.52 -4.36 -7.62
C ILE A 598 0.37 -3.32 -6.92
N GLN A 599 0.36 -2.09 -7.45
CA GLN A 599 1.11 -0.98 -6.88
C GLN A 599 0.55 -0.57 -5.51
N TRP A 600 -0.65 -1.03 -5.14
CA TRP A 600 -1.32 -0.75 -3.88
C TRP A 600 -1.33 -1.98 -2.95
N SER A 601 -0.30 -2.83 -3.04
CA SER A 601 -0.17 -4.05 -2.22
C SER A 601 0.12 -3.75 -0.75
N ALA A 602 -0.49 -4.54 0.14
CA ALA A 602 -0.17 -4.52 1.58
C ALA A 602 1.17 -5.17 1.92
N ASP A 603 1.88 -5.81 0.98
CA ASP A 603 3.18 -6.44 1.25
C ASP A 603 4.22 -5.43 1.82
N ALA A 604 4.10 -4.15 1.46
CA ALA A 604 4.95 -3.08 1.99
C ALA A 604 4.72 -2.83 3.51
N THR A 605 3.49 -3.01 4.02
CA THR A 605 3.20 -2.83 5.45
C THR A 605 3.82 -3.95 6.28
N GLU A 606 3.77 -5.20 5.80
CA GLU A 606 4.35 -6.35 6.53
C GLU A 606 5.86 -6.15 6.78
N HIS A 607 6.59 -5.66 5.78
CA HIS A 607 8.00 -5.33 5.93
C HIS A 607 8.23 -4.11 6.82
N ALA A 608 7.38 -3.09 6.71
CA ALA A 608 7.43 -1.93 7.60
C ALA A 608 7.15 -2.31 9.06
N HIS A 609 6.30 -3.30 9.35
CA HIS A 609 6.07 -3.79 10.71
C HIS A 609 7.34 -4.34 11.34
N ILE A 610 8.18 -5.02 10.55
CA ILE A 610 9.45 -5.54 11.02
C ILE A 610 10.40 -4.36 11.29
N SER A 611 10.74 -3.63 10.25
CA SER A 611 11.79 -2.59 10.29
C SER A 611 11.43 -1.36 11.13
N LYS A 612 10.14 -0.98 11.18
CA LYS A 612 9.68 0.24 11.87
C LYS A 612 9.09 -0.01 13.25
N ILE A 613 8.76 -1.26 13.61
CA ILE A 613 8.18 -1.58 14.93
C ILE A 613 8.84 -2.74 15.64
N LYS A 614 8.88 -3.94 15.06
CA LYS A 614 9.39 -5.12 15.75
C LYS A 614 10.88 -4.98 16.08
N ASP A 615 11.69 -4.52 15.13
CA ASP A 615 13.13 -4.32 15.35
C ASP A 615 13.40 -3.17 16.35
N PRO A 616 12.74 -2.00 16.27
CA PRO A 616 12.85 -0.97 17.30
C PRO A 616 12.42 -1.44 18.69
N VAL A 617 11.30 -2.17 18.80
CA VAL A 617 10.77 -2.66 20.08
C VAL A 617 11.76 -3.57 20.78
N GLN A 618 12.40 -4.48 20.04
CA GLN A 618 13.43 -5.38 20.60
C GLN A 618 14.60 -4.61 21.25
N ARG A 619 14.77 -3.34 20.90
CA ARG A 619 15.82 -2.44 21.42
C ARG A 619 15.34 -1.54 22.56
N THR A 620 14.05 -1.60 22.90
CA THR A 620 13.48 -0.86 24.03
C THR A 620 13.60 -1.63 25.34
N ASN A 621 13.39 -0.95 26.46
CA ASN A 621 13.24 -1.63 27.75
C ASN A 621 11.85 -2.27 27.97
N ASN A 622 11.02 -2.35 26.92
CA ASN A 622 9.63 -2.82 26.96
C ASN A 622 8.72 -2.08 27.94
N ASN A 623 9.04 -0.85 28.33
CA ASN A 623 8.18 -0.01 29.17
C ASN A 623 7.98 1.36 28.52
N ASP A 624 6.74 1.78 28.28
CA ASP A 624 6.43 3.01 27.54
C ASP A 624 7.27 3.09 26.24
N TYR A 625 7.05 2.11 25.36
CA TYR A 625 7.95 1.84 24.25
C TYR A 625 7.73 2.79 23.06
N ASP A 626 6.56 3.41 22.89
CA ASP A 626 6.30 4.33 21.76
C ASP A 626 7.32 5.49 21.69
N PRO A 627 7.60 6.25 22.79
CA PRO A 627 8.69 7.23 22.78
C PRO A 627 10.07 6.66 22.48
N GLN A 628 10.31 5.39 22.78
CA GLN A 628 11.60 4.73 22.52
C GLN A 628 11.70 4.28 21.06
N ILE A 629 10.60 3.81 20.45
CA ILE A 629 10.49 3.54 19.03
C ILE A 629 10.78 4.82 18.25
N CYS A 630 10.08 5.92 18.56
CA CYS A 630 10.28 7.21 17.88
C CYS A 630 11.75 7.65 17.93
N ARG A 631 12.37 7.63 19.12
CA ARG A 631 13.79 7.97 19.30
C ARG A 631 14.75 7.01 18.60
N HIS A 632 14.37 5.74 18.45
CA HIS A 632 15.19 4.78 17.71
C HIS A 632 15.13 5.06 16.21
N LEU A 633 13.93 5.35 15.68
CA LEU A 633 13.73 5.69 14.28
C LEU A 633 14.41 7.00 13.89
N ASP A 634 14.37 8.03 14.75
CA ASP A 634 15.09 9.30 14.52
C ASP A 634 16.59 9.07 14.28
N ARG A 635 17.20 8.12 15.02
CA ARG A 635 18.62 7.80 14.85
C ARG A 635 18.88 6.98 13.59
N ALA A 636 18.12 5.90 13.41
CA ALA A 636 18.32 4.99 12.29
C ALA A 636 18.07 5.65 10.93
N GLU A 637 17.22 6.68 10.87
CA GLU A 637 16.97 7.43 9.64
C GLU A 637 18.07 8.46 9.36
N GLY A 638 18.64 9.13 10.37
CA GLY A 638 19.83 9.98 10.19
C GLY A 638 21.10 9.21 9.82
N ASP A 639 21.21 7.94 10.22
CA ASP A 639 22.33 7.06 9.85
C ASP A 639 22.27 6.62 8.38
N GLY A 640 21.06 6.47 7.82
CA GLY A 640 20.85 5.96 6.46
C GLY A 640 21.25 6.94 5.35
N ASP A 641 21.33 8.23 5.66
CA ASP A 641 21.69 9.29 4.71
C ASP A 641 23.19 9.27 4.35
N TRP A 642 24.04 8.66 5.19
CA TRP A 642 25.48 8.48 4.90
C TRP A 642 25.76 7.41 3.85
N ASP A 643 24.96 6.35 3.84
CA ASP A 643 25.00 5.33 2.79
C ASP A 643 24.65 5.97 1.42
N GLU A 644 23.84 7.04 1.40
CA GLU A 644 23.50 7.79 0.18
C GLU A 644 24.68 8.65 -0.32
N GLU A 645 25.45 9.27 0.58
CA GLU A 645 26.62 10.09 0.24
C GLU A 645 27.84 9.25 -0.18
N GLU A 646 28.08 8.09 0.45
CA GLU A 646 29.15 7.18 0.02
C GLU A 646 28.93 6.68 -1.42
N ASN A 647 27.67 6.44 -1.81
CA ASN A 647 27.33 6.04 -3.18
C ASN A 647 27.51 7.17 -4.22
N ARG A 648 27.63 8.43 -3.78
CA ARG A 648 27.87 9.61 -4.62
C ARG A 648 29.35 9.93 -4.79
N ALA A 649 30.19 9.60 -3.81
CA ALA A 649 31.62 9.88 -3.85
C ALA A 649 32.24 9.29 -5.14
N PRO A 650 33.03 10.08 -5.92
CA PRO A 650 33.62 9.58 -7.15
C PRO A 650 34.50 8.37 -6.85
N LYS A 651 34.12 7.21 -7.42
CA LYS A 651 34.90 5.97 -7.32
C LYS A 651 36.18 6.14 -8.12
N ASP A 652 37.30 6.40 -7.46
CA ASP A 652 38.66 6.50 -8.00
C ASP A 652 38.83 7.45 -9.22
N PRO A 653 39.75 8.43 -9.19
CA PRO A 653 40.08 9.26 -10.35
C PRO A 653 40.28 8.51 -11.68
N GLN A 654 40.69 7.23 -11.64
CA GLN A 654 40.83 6.40 -12.84
C GLN A 654 39.49 6.00 -13.49
N THR A 655 38.41 5.86 -12.73
CA THR A 655 37.09 5.47 -13.25
C THR A 655 36.35 6.67 -13.86
N ALA A 656 36.52 7.86 -13.28
CA ALA A 656 35.96 9.11 -13.81
C ALA A 656 36.54 9.48 -15.19
N LEU A 657 37.83 9.22 -15.42
CA LEU A 657 38.48 9.39 -16.72
C LEU A 657 37.94 8.42 -17.80
N LEU A 658 37.50 7.21 -17.41
CA LEU A 658 36.90 6.25 -18.33
C LEU A 658 35.47 6.63 -18.72
N GLU A 659 34.70 7.24 -17.82
CA GLU A 659 33.35 7.75 -18.10
C GLU A 659 33.38 9.02 -18.98
N GLU A 660 34.32 9.94 -18.76
CA GLU A 660 34.52 11.11 -19.64
C GLU A 660 34.98 10.72 -21.06
N LEU A 661 35.82 9.66 -21.19
CA LEU A 661 36.25 9.13 -22.49
C LEU A 661 35.13 8.39 -23.24
N ASN A 662 34.15 7.82 -22.53
CA ASN A 662 32.99 7.18 -23.14
C ASN A 662 31.93 8.20 -23.60
N HIS A 663 31.80 9.33 -22.90
CA HIS A 663 30.91 10.42 -23.33
C HIS A 663 31.44 11.21 -24.54
N THR A 664 32.75 11.27 -24.74
CA THR A 664 33.33 11.92 -25.94
C THR A 664 33.30 11.04 -27.20
N ARG A 665 33.04 9.74 -27.08
CA ARG A 665 33.01 8.80 -28.22
C ARG A 665 31.66 8.69 -28.94
N THR A 666 30.61 9.31 -28.42
CA THR A 666 29.25 9.27 -29.01
C THR A 666 28.91 10.46 -29.91
N SER A 667 29.83 11.41 -30.14
CA SER A 667 29.58 12.60 -30.96
C SER A 667 30.28 12.65 -32.32
N SER A 668 30.92 11.57 -32.80
CA SER A 668 31.52 11.58 -34.15
C SER A 668 31.59 10.22 -34.85
N VAL A 669 30.48 9.71 -35.36
CA VAL A 669 30.51 8.86 -36.57
C VAL A 669 29.33 9.19 -37.47
N ALA A 670 29.63 9.82 -38.60
CA ALA A 670 28.72 10.07 -39.70
C ALA A 670 28.36 8.77 -40.44
N ALA A 671 27.14 8.74 -40.97
CA ALA A 671 26.54 7.64 -41.69
C ALA A 671 27.36 7.16 -42.91
N ALA A 672 27.52 5.84 -43.03
CA ALA A 672 27.80 5.13 -44.27
C ALA A 672 27.01 3.80 -44.29
N PRO A 673 26.44 3.39 -45.44
CA PRO A 673 25.52 2.26 -45.50
C PRO A 673 26.28 0.94 -45.67
N ALA A 674 25.95 -0.08 -44.88
CA ALA A 674 26.52 -1.42 -45.02
C ALA A 674 25.45 -2.44 -45.41
N SER A 675 25.74 -3.10 -46.53
CA SER A 675 25.04 -4.16 -47.23
C SER A 675 24.83 -5.45 -46.42
N SER A 676 23.70 -6.10 -46.69
CA SER A 676 23.34 -7.47 -46.28
C SER A 676 24.37 -8.53 -46.68
N PRO A 677 24.55 -9.58 -45.85
CA PRO A 677 24.92 -10.89 -46.34
C PRO A 677 23.90 -12.00 -45.98
N ALA A 678 23.51 -12.70 -47.04
CA ALA A 678 23.11 -14.09 -47.22
C ALA A 678 22.75 -14.98 -46.01
N ALA A 679 21.57 -15.61 -46.16
CA ALA A 679 21.06 -16.73 -45.39
C ALA A 679 21.93 -17.99 -45.48
N ALA A 680 22.02 -18.72 -44.36
CA ALA A 680 22.46 -20.11 -44.31
C ALA A 680 21.33 -20.96 -43.69
N GLU A 681 20.75 -21.84 -44.51
CA GLU A 681 19.80 -22.87 -44.10
C GLU A 681 20.49 -23.96 -43.25
N ILE A 682 19.89 -24.33 -42.12
CA ILE A 682 20.21 -25.57 -41.40
C ILE A 682 19.00 -26.50 -41.44
N LYS A 683 19.20 -27.64 -42.09
CA LYS A 683 18.26 -28.73 -42.35
C LYS A 683 18.09 -29.58 -41.08
N ILE A 684 16.87 -29.69 -40.55
CA ILE A 684 16.54 -30.62 -39.45
C ILE A 684 16.16 -31.97 -40.07
N LEU A 685 16.94 -33.00 -39.73
CA LEU A 685 16.63 -34.40 -40.02
C LEU A 685 15.57 -34.90 -39.03
N ARG A 686 14.44 -35.40 -39.56
CA ARG A 686 13.48 -36.21 -38.81
C ARG A 686 14.01 -37.64 -38.71
N ASP A 687 13.93 -38.21 -37.53
CA ASP A 687 14.01 -39.66 -37.35
C ASP A 687 12.64 -40.17 -36.87
N GLU A 688 12.14 -41.16 -37.58
CA GLU A 688 10.89 -41.87 -37.32
C GLU A 688 11.25 -43.24 -36.71
N SER A 689 10.80 -43.51 -35.49
CA SER A 689 10.70 -44.89 -35.01
C SER A 689 9.45 -45.05 -34.16
N GLY A 690 8.43 -45.65 -34.78
CA GLY A 690 7.22 -46.06 -34.10
C GLY A 690 7.42 -47.38 -33.35
N THR A 691 6.65 -47.56 -32.29
CA THR A 691 6.33 -48.88 -31.72
C THR A 691 4.92 -48.87 -31.17
N GLN A 692 4.12 -49.81 -31.67
CA GLN A 692 2.77 -50.16 -31.23
C GLN A 692 2.82 -50.84 -29.86
N PHE A 693 1.76 -50.69 -29.06
CA PHE A 693 1.39 -51.68 -28.05
C PHE A 693 -0.11 -51.99 -28.07
N GLU A 694 -0.39 -53.28 -27.99
CA GLU A 694 -1.65 -53.97 -28.29
C GLU A 694 -2.74 -53.82 -27.22
N LYS A 695 -3.98 -54.02 -27.70
CA LYS A 695 -5.17 -54.32 -26.90
C LYS A 695 -5.03 -55.64 -26.16
N MET A 696 -5.40 -55.66 -24.88
CA MET A 696 -5.94 -56.87 -24.23
C MET A 696 -7.28 -56.53 -23.58
N ALA A 697 -8.32 -57.22 -24.06
CA ALA A 697 -9.62 -57.33 -23.42
C ALA A 697 -9.60 -58.57 -22.50
N GLY A 698 -10.16 -58.43 -21.30
CA GLY A 698 -10.43 -59.53 -20.37
C GLY A 698 -11.77 -59.29 -19.68
N ASN A 699 -12.66 -60.26 -19.78
CA ASN A 699 -14.05 -60.28 -19.30
C ASN A 699 -14.17 -60.46 -17.77
N GLY A 700 -15.22 -59.84 -17.21
CA GLY A 700 -16.25 -60.53 -16.40
C GLY A 700 -16.06 -60.65 -14.88
N GLY A 701 -16.97 -60.03 -14.13
CA GLY A 701 -17.23 -60.30 -12.71
C GLY A 701 -18.21 -59.29 -12.10
N ASP A 702 -19.47 -59.71 -11.92
CA ASP A 702 -20.59 -58.96 -11.35
C ASP A 702 -20.36 -58.49 -9.90
N GLU A 703 -20.78 -57.25 -9.58
CA GLU A 703 -21.33 -56.95 -8.27
C GLU A 703 -22.38 -55.83 -8.36
N VAL A 704 -23.36 -55.93 -7.46
CA VAL A 704 -24.74 -55.46 -7.56
C VAL A 704 -24.88 -53.97 -7.23
N GLY A 705 -25.82 -53.31 -7.91
CA GLY A 705 -26.00 -51.86 -7.90
C GLY A 705 -26.37 -51.22 -6.56
N LEU A 706 -25.81 -50.03 -6.35
CA LEU A 706 -26.53 -48.88 -5.80
C LEU A 706 -26.32 -47.70 -6.76
N GLY A 707 -27.22 -47.61 -7.74
CA GLY A 707 -27.25 -46.53 -8.71
C GLY A 707 -27.82 -45.25 -8.10
N ALA A 708 -26.93 -44.32 -7.75
CA ALA A 708 -27.18 -42.90 -7.95
C ALA A 708 -26.31 -42.46 -9.14
N LYS A 709 -26.93 -41.90 -10.18
CA LYS A 709 -26.31 -41.59 -11.47
C LYS A 709 -25.01 -40.77 -11.33
N VAL A 710 -23.88 -41.41 -11.62
CA VAL A 710 -22.55 -40.76 -11.78
C VAL A 710 -22.53 -39.80 -12.98
N SER A 711 -23.44 -39.94 -13.95
CA SER A 711 -23.53 -39.07 -15.14
C SER A 711 -24.03 -37.64 -14.82
N ASP A 712 -24.90 -37.47 -13.83
CA ASP A 712 -25.47 -36.15 -13.51
C ASP A 712 -24.52 -35.31 -12.61
N VAL A 713 -23.61 -36.01 -11.90
CA VAL A 713 -22.50 -35.41 -11.13
C VAL A 713 -21.38 -34.95 -12.07
N THR A 714 -21.17 -35.63 -13.20
CA THR A 714 -20.14 -35.22 -14.17
C THR A 714 -20.50 -33.91 -14.86
N GLU A 715 -21.70 -33.70 -15.39
CA GLU A 715 -22.06 -32.42 -16.05
C GLU A 715 -22.09 -31.22 -15.09
N SER A 716 -22.44 -31.45 -13.81
CA SER A 716 -22.42 -30.43 -12.76
C SER A 716 -20.99 -30.12 -12.26
N ALA A 717 -20.14 -31.15 -12.07
CA ALA A 717 -18.72 -30.94 -11.76
C ALA A 717 -17.98 -30.24 -12.92
N VAL A 718 -18.40 -30.51 -14.15
CA VAL A 718 -17.90 -29.91 -15.38
C VAL A 718 -18.10 -28.39 -15.43
N ILE A 719 -19.24 -27.89 -14.95
CA ILE A 719 -19.54 -26.46 -14.84
C ILE A 719 -18.80 -25.82 -13.65
N PHE A 720 -18.65 -26.57 -12.55
CA PHE A 720 -18.01 -26.13 -11.31
C PHE A 720 -16.55 -25.69 -11.49
N PHE A 721 -15.75 -26.49 -12.21
CA PHE A 721 -14.34 -26.14 -12.43
C PHE A 721 -14.15 -24.97 -13.40
N SER A 722 -15.16 -24.64 -14.21
CA SER A 722 -15.17 -23.42 -15.03
C SER A 722 -15.24 -22.15 -14.17
N SER A 723 -15.90 -22.20 -13.00
CA SER A 723 -16.01 -21.09 -12.06
C SER A 723 -14.71 -20.87 -11.26
N ALA A 724 -14.07 -21.93 -10.79
CA ALA A 724 -12.78 -21.84 -10.10
C ALA A 724 -11.65 -21.44 -11.07
N MET A 725 -11.70 -21.91 -12.33
CA MET A 725 -10.83 -21.44 -13.40
C MET A 725 -11.08 -19.98 -13.74
N ALA A 726 -12.33 -19.52 -13.73
CA ALA A 726 -12.67 -18.12 -13.98
C ALA A 726 -12.15 -17.21 -12.87
N VAL A 727 -12.31 -17.56 -11.58
CA VAL A 727 -11.71 -16.77 -10.48
C VAL A 727 -10.19 -16.80 -10.54
N ARG A 728 -9.58 -17.96 -10.82
CA ARG A 728 -8.13 -18.00 -11.07
C ARG A 728 -7.74 -17.14 -12.27
N LYS A 729 -8.53 -17.11 -13.33
CA LYS A 729 -8.22 -16.29 -14.51
C LYS A 729 -8.45 -14.81 -14.23
N VAL A 730 -9.45 -14.40 -13.47
CA VAL A 730 -9.56 -13.03 -12.93
C VAL A 730 -8.26 -12.67 -12.23
N ILE A 731 -7.74 -13.55 -11.39
CA ILE A 731 -6.55 -13.28 -10.57
C ILE A 731 -5.25 -13.34 -11.39
N ASN A 732 -5.09 -14.31 -12.29
CA ASN A 732 -3.93 -14.44 -13.17
C ASN A 732 -3.91 -13.35 -14.25
N ASN A 733 -5.05 -13.04 -14.86
CA ASN A 733 -5.19 -11.92 -15.78
C ASN A 733 -4.93 -10.62 -15.02
N PHE A 734 -5.42 -10.48 -13.81
CA PHE A 734 -5.09 -9.32 -12.99
C PHE A 734 -3.58 -9.19 -12.75
N VAL A 735 -2.89 -10.28 -12.39
CA VAL A 735 -1.42 -10.29 -12.24
C VAL A 735 -0.74 -9.94 -13.57
N ALA A 736 -1.23 -10.48 -14.69
CA ALA A 736 -0.73 -10.19 -16.04
C ALA A 736 -1.00 -8.74 -16.49
N CYS A 737 -2.15 -8.16 -16.12
CA CYS A 737 -2.49 -6.75 -16.31
C CYS A 737 -1.46 -5.87 -15.62
N CYS A 738 -1.15 -6.24 -14.39
CA CYS A 738 -0.22 -5.51 -13.56
C CYS A 738 1.22 -5.62 -14.04
N THR A 739 1.65 -6.74 -14.61
CA THR A 739 2.95 -6.86 -15.27
C THR A 739 2.98 -6.16 -16.63
N HIS A 740 1.91 -6.19 -17.41
CA HIS A 740 1.84 -5.52 -18.72
C HIS A 740 1.80 -4.00 -18.60
N LEU A 741 0.98 -3.46 -17.68
CA LEU A 741 0.96 -2.02 -17.35
C LEU A 741 2.26 -1.54 -16.70
N ALA A 742 3.05 -2.44 -16.10
CA ALA A 742 4.35 -2.12 -15.52
C ALA A 742 5.54 -2.28 -16.47
N GLY A 743 5.35 -2.95 -17.60
CA GLY A 743 6.38 -3.35 -18.54
C GLY A 743 6.68 -2.36 -19.67
N GLY A 744 6.13 -1.15 -19.64
CA GLY A 744 6.30 -0.13 -20.70
C GLY A 744 7.72 0.46 -20.84
N PHE A 745 8.76 -0.16 -20.29
CA PHE A 745 10.14 0.33 -20.35
C PHE A 745 11.09 -0.72 -20.90
N GLU A 746 11.22 -0.73 -22.23
CA GLU A 746 12.47 -1.13 -22.90
C GLU A 746 13.07 0.14 -23.53
N LYS A 747 14.31 0.48 -23.13
CA LYS A 747 15.13 1.48 -23.84
C LYS A 747 15.99 0.74 -24.89
N PRO A 748 16.31 1.40 -26.01
CA PRO A 748 16.69 0.79 -27.29
C PRO A 748 18.02 0.04 -27.31
#